data_AF-A0A3N7FA33-F1
#
_entry.id   AF-A0A3N7FA33-F1
#
_cell.length_a   1.000
_cell.length_b   1.000
_cell.length_c   1.000
_cell.angle_alpha   90.00
_cell.angle_beta   90.00
_cell.angle_gamma   90.00
#
_symmetry.space_group_name_H-M   'P 1'
#
loop_
_entity.id
_entity.type
_entity.pdbx_description
1 polymer ?
#
loop_
_entity_poly.entity_id
_entity_poly.type
_entity_poly.pdbx_seq_one_letter_code
_entity_poly.pdbx_strand_id
1 'polypeptide(L)'
;MNHVTNITKRTTEKLCELGILAGNDGGSLVTILNVSWKGVVTLLQQGKRVSKEMLSVQDIIVTLISLVNEPLRCAAEAWSSSLKETISLTEARRAFLPSKFYLTTVVKISSLYPCQAYLVYKEVTLCVLMISTFKVLLSYEKLLNTAGEVFSELLEKTSMDLLNSLLNSTEVKQEHKFKLLDWLFSDESCSNSMHEGSSIFSRMTSMVEIFSVSCEAMSEARLLLLGRVALFHDLLRYSMVLEEDIRIKITGKFGWFLDMLVDEDVYSFVLDLQIPVPYGSGKAQELVWQPMFSALLHALKTFMIVVSSSYAWEELEAFLLENLFHPHFLCREIVMELWCFLVRFAEMDLVNSIIDKLCSLLKLLESPESFLVPGSPLRKVARIICLLANGSTPMADRVYSSVVGDGRSQLSSVMYVALLLEGFPLNSLSDSIRSTAKEKIITDYFGFIGSFDDKMLTTCSSGAFGIPVHALSASLRAQQVSISDVDMKTLKFLVAIIRNFRNPVEKIRKEHYYKLLSGTLGIVSNMKHLYKSDEMEGVILELQTLFVSAPAASSTQLYQCKPYLALFMGGLGDMEMIESDDCAKSSAVWELYHMLFRERHWALVHLAIEAFGYFAARTSCNQLWRFVPQNASLSYDLMSGNEASEKRFMSDLKAFLEKETALLNTTPSMEQLELLVTEGMTLKEMVQKISRIHIDATECESMEINVDIVSKKRRKLPDGISRGMELLQSGLKLIGGGISQWQENHFESPELHDKFLSHLSCLEDVVSHLTGLAGND
;
A
#
# COMPACT_ATOMS: atom_id res chain seq x y z
N MET A 1 8.53 -34.86 53.67
CA MET A 1 8.39 -33.82 52.62
C MET A 1 9.51 -32.78 52.70
N ASN A 2 9.74 -32.06 53.80
CA ASN A 2 10.73 -30.96 53.89
C ASN A 2 12.20 -31.31 53.51
N HIS A 3 12.70 -32.52 53.75
CA HIS A 3 14.10 -32.86 53.43
C HIS A 3 14.38 -32.98 51.92
N VAL A 4 13.54 -33.70 51.17
CA VAL A 4 13.69 -33.84 49.71
C VAL A 4 13.59 -32.48 49.03
N THR A 5 12.60 -31.71 49.48
CA THR A 5 12.34 -30.33 49.09
C THR A 5 13.56 -29.41 49.31
N ASN A 6 14.19 -29.42 50.49
CA ASN A 6 15.40 -28.63 50.78
C ASN A 6 16.64 -29.09 49.98
N ILE A 7 16.79 -30.40 49.76
CA ILE A 7 17.87 -30.96 48.94
C ILE A 7 17.72 -30.48 47.49
N THR A 8 16.53 -30.58 46.91
CA THR A 8 16.24 -30.10 45.54
C THR A 8 16.54 -28.61 45.39
N LYS A 9 16.14 -27.79 46.36
CA LYS A 9 16.44 -26.35 46.35
C LYS A 9 17.93 -26.07 46.31
N ARG A 10 18.66 -26.61 47.30
CA ARG A 10 20.11 -26.38 47.43
C ARG A 10 20.90 -26.94 46.24
N THR A 11 20.43 -28.04 45.66
CA THR A 11 21.04 -28.64 44.46
C THR A 11 20.82 -27.77 43.24
N THR A 12 19.62 -27.21 43.07
CA THR A 12 19.30 -26.27 41.99
C THR A 12 20.16 -25.02 42.09
N GLU A 13 20.26 -24.41 43.27
CA GLU A 13 21.12 -23.24 43.52
C GLU A 13 22.58 -23.52 43.17
N LYS A 14 23.13 -24.66 43.61
CA LYS A 14 24.52 -25.03 43.33
C LYS A 14 24.77 -25.36 41.86
N LEU A 15 23.81 -25.95 41.16
CA LEU A 15 23.91 -26.16 39.72
C LEU A 15 23.82 -24.83 38.95
N CYS A 16 23.00 -23.86 39.41
CA CYS A 16 22.98 -22.51 38.85
C CYS A 16 24.33 -21.81 39.03
N GLU A 17 24.89 -21.79 40.25
CA GLU A 17 26.22 -21.23 40.52
C GLU A 17 27.30 -21.87 39.63
N LEU A 18 27.31 -23.20 39.53
CA LEU A 18 28.25 -23.94 38.69
C LEU A 18 28.08 -23.60 37.20
N GLY A 19 26.83 -23.46 36.74
CA GLY A 19 26.50 -23.10 35.36
C GLY A 19 26.89 -21.66 34.99
N ILE A 20 26.81 -20.73 35.95
CA ILE A 20 27.27 -19.33 35.79
C ILE A 20 28.80 -19.29 35.72
N LEU A 21 29.48 -19.94 36.66
CA LEU A 21 30.95 -19.99 36.69
C LEU A 21 31.53 -20.62 35.42
N ALA A 22 30.94 -21.73 34.95
CA ALA A 22 31.34 -22.36 33.70
C ALA A 22 31.08 -21.50 32.45
N GLY A 23 30.09 -20.60 32.50
CA GLY A 23 29.81 -19.62 31.45
C GLY A 23 30.81 -18.47 31.42
N ASN A 24 31.19 -17.95 32.59
CA ASN A 24 32.11 -16.81 32.73
C ASN A 24 33.55 -17.14 32.29
N ASP A 25 33.97 -18.41 32.35
CA ASP A 25 35.28 -18.86 31.85
C ASP A 25 35.32 -19.09 30.32
N GLY A 26 34.52 -18.34 29.57
CA GLY A 26 34.48 -18.39 28.10
C GLY A 26 33.97 -19.72 27.52
N GLY A 27 33.24 -20.52 28.30
CA GLY A 27 32.67 -21.80 27.85
C GLY A 27 33.70 -22.92 27.65
N SER A 28 34.92 -22.80 28.19
CA SER A 28 35.96 -23.86 28.17
C SER A 28 35.45 -25.21 28.74
N LEU A 29 34.43 -25.15 29.60
CA LEU A 29 33.80 -26.27 30.30
C LEU A 29 32.39 -26.59 29.77
N VAL A 30 32.21 -26.68 28.44
CA VAL A 30 30.91 -26.95 27.77
C VAL A 30 30.14 -28.11 28.40
N THR A 31 30.82 -29.20 28.76
CA THR A 31 30.19 -30.37 29.38
C THR A 31 29.58 -30.03 30.75
N ILE A 32 30.31 -29.28 31.59
CA ILE A 32 29.85 -28.87 32.92
C ILE A 32 28.69 -27.89 32.78
N LEU A 33 28.79 -26.94 31.85
CA LEU A 33 27.74 -25.98 31.54
C LEU A 33 26.45 -26.68 31.09
N ASN A 34 26.55 -27.63 30.16
CA ASN A 34 25.41 -28.40 29.66
C ASN A 34 24.77 -29.25 30.75
N VAL A 35 25.57 -29.97 31.55
CA VAL A 35 25.08 -30.79 32.66
C VAL A 35 24.41 -29.93 33.72
N SER A 36 24.99 -28.78 34.05
CA SER A 36 24.47 -27.86 35.07
C SER A 36 23.08 -27.34 34.68
N TRP A 37 22.96 -26.72 33.51
CA TRP A 37 21.69 -26.13 33.08
C TRP A 37 20.63 -27.16 32.71
N LYS A 38 21.01 -28.32 32.14
CA LYS A 38 20.06 -29.44 32.00
C LYS A 38 19.59 -29.97 33.35
N GLY A 39 20.50 -30.09 34.31
CA GLY A 39 20.18 -30.49 35.69
C GLY A 39 19.19 -29.53 36.34
N VAL A 40 19.40 -28.22 36.21
CA VAL A 40 18.46 -27.18 36.68
C VAL A 40 17.09 -27.37 36.03
N VAL A 41 17.01 -27.50 34.70
CA VAL A 41 15.73 -27.70 34.00
C VAL A 41 15.02 -28.97 34.46
N THR A 42 15.73 -30.09 34.58
CA THR A 42 15.15 -31.37 35.01
C THR A 42 14.64 -31.32 36.46
N LEU A 43 15.40 -30.69 37.37
CA LEU A 43 14.96 -30.50 38.75
C LEU A 43 13.75 -29.58 38.85
N LEU A 44 13.71 -28.51 38.06
CA LEU A 44 12.56 -27.61 37.96
C LEU A 44 11.34 -28.33 37.37
N GLN A 45 11.49 -29.21 36.39
CA GLN A 45 10.39 -30.01 35.83
C GLN A 45 9.82 -30.98 36.88
N GLN A 46 10.67 -31.70 37.60
CA GLN A 46 10.27 -32.63 38.67
C GLN A 46 9.67 -31.88 39.87
N GLY A 47 10.16 -30.68 40.16
CA GLY A 47 9.73 -29.81 41.26
C GLY A 47 8.40 -29.10 41.04
N LYS A 48 7.81 -29.10 39.82
CA LYS A 48 6.56 -28.37 39.50
C LYS A 48 5.38 -28.74 40.42
N ARG A 49 5.39 -29.94 41.02
CA ARG A 49 4.36 -30.42 41.97
C ARG A 49 4.61 -30.08 43.44
N VAL A 50 5.82 -29.62 43.81
CA VAL A 50 6.30 -29.65 45.21
C VAL A 50 6.29 -28.30 45.93
N SER A 51 6.27 -27.13 45.26
CA SER A 51 5.68 -25.85 45.72
C SER A 51 6.11 -24.67 44.83
N LYS A 52 5.19 -23.72 44.56
CA LYS A 52 5.40 -22.47 43.79
C LYS A 52 6.21 -21.39 44.53
N GLU A 53 6.44 -21.54 45.85
CA GLU A 53 6.99 -20.47 46.71
C GLU A 53 8.48 -20.61 47.05
N MET A 54 9.19 -21.63 46.52
CA MET A 54 10.41 -22.10 47.19
C MET A 54 11.74 -21.78 46.50
N LEU A 55 11.71 -21.60 45.19
CA LEU A 55 12.84 -21.33 44.31
C LEU A 55 12.60 -20.00 43.62
N SER A 56 13.59 -19.11 43.60
CA SER A 56 13.51 -17.86 42.84
C SER A 56 13.72 -18.14 41.35
N VAL A 57 12.70 -18.72 40.72
CA VAL A 57 12.68 -18.99 39.28
C VAL A 57 12.86 -17.68 38.50
N GLN A 58 12.37 -16.57 39.05
CA GLN A 58 12.60 -15.21 38.55
C GLN A 58 14.09 -14.90 38.42
N ASP A 59 14.87 -15.08 39.49
CA ASP A 59 16.32 -14.80 39.47
C ASP A 59 17.05 -15.71 38.48
N ILE A 60 16.63 -16.96 38.35
CA ILE A 60 17.19 -17.90 37.35
C ILE A 60 16.94 -17.41 35.93
N ILE A 61 15.71 -16.94 35.63
CA ILE A 61 15.34 -16.39 34.32
C ILE A 61 16.18 -15.13 34.02
N VAL A 62 16.24 -14.18 34.96
CA VAL A 62 17.00 -12.93 34.79
C VAL A 62 18.50 -13.22 34.60
N THR A 63 19.06 -14.15 35.38
CA THR A 63 20.45 -14.58 35.24
C THR A 63 20.71 -15.17 33.86
N LEU A 64 19.84 -16.07 33.38
CA LEU A 64 19.99 -16.66 32.06
C LEU A 64 19.85 -15.62 30.94
N ILE A 65 18.94 -14.64 31.07
CA ILE A 65 18.83 -13.51 30.13
C ILE A 65 20.14 -12.70 30.08
N SER A 66 20.76 -12.42 31.24
CA SER A 66 22.07 -11.75 31.25
C SER A 66 23.15 -12.54 30.49
N LEU A 67 23.13 -13.88 30.63
CA LEU A 67 24.03 -14.79 29.92
C LEU A 67 23.72 -14.92 28.42
N VAL A 68 22.49 -14.58 27.97
CA VAL A 68 22.15 -14.45 26.54
C VAL A 68 22.78 -13.19 25.96
N ASN A 69 22.73 -12.08 26.70
CA ASN A 69 23.16 -10.76 26.23
C ASN A 69 24.68 -10.61 26.19
N GLU A 70 25.41 -11.24 27.12
CA GLU A 70 26.87 -11.09 27.23
C GLU A 70 27.64 -11.49 25.95
N PRO A 71 27.41 -12.66 25.32
CA PRO A 71 28.09 -13.02 24.08
C PRO A 71 27.73 -12.09 22.91
N LEU A 72 26.49 -11.59 22.87
CA LEU A 72 26.06 -10.63 21.85
C LEU A 72 26.78 -9.29 22.02
N ARG A 73 26.93 -8.81 23.26
CA ARG A 73 27.71 -7.62 23.59
C ARG A 73 29.17 -7.76 23.18
N CYS A 74 29.81 -8.88 23.54
CA CYS A 74 31.20 -9.15 23.15
C CYS A 74 31.38 -9.16 21.62
N ALA A 75 30.43 -9.74 20.88
CA ALA A 75 30.45 -9.74 19.41
C ALA A 75 30.29 -8.31 18.86
N ALA A 76 29.36 -7.53 19.42
CA ALA A 76 29.16 -6.12 19.07
C ALA A 76 30.42 -5.29 19.29
N GLU A 77 31.12 -5.47 20.42
CA GLU A 77 32.37 -4.77 20.75
C GLU A 77 33.50 -5.16 19.78
N ALA A 78 33.67 -6.46 19.55
CA ALA A 78 34.71 -6.98 18.66
C ALA A 78 34.52 -6.46 17.23
N TRP A 79 33.30 -6.52 16.70
CA TRP A 79 33.04 -6.13 15.32
C TRP A 79 32.95 -4.61 15.16
N SER A 80 32.45 -3.84 16.14
CA SER A 80 32.44 -2.37 16.02
C SER A 80 33.85 -1.76 15.99
N SER A 81 34.85 -2.42 16.59
CA SER A 81 36.22 -1.89 16.72
C SER A 81 37.22 -2.38 15.67
N SER A 82 36.94 -3.51 15.00
CA SER A 82 37.94 -4.23 14.18
C SER A 82 37.49 -4.59 12.75
N LEU A 83 36.28 -4.20 12.34
CA LEU A 83 35.71 -4.61 11.04
C LEU A 83 36.51 -4.04 9.85
N LYS A 84 37.30 -4.91 9.22
CA LYS A 84 38.02 -4.64 7.96
C LYS A 84 37.61 -5.58 6.84
N GLU A 85 37.10 -6.77 7.19
CA GLU A 85 36.75 -7.85 6.28
C GLU A 85 35.39 -8.45 6.69
N THR A 86 34.77 -9.21 5.78
CA THR A 86 33.51 -9.90 6.04
C THR A 86 33.67 -10.98 7.11
N ILE A 87 32.74 -11.04 8.07
CA ILE A 87 32.76 -12.06 9.12
C ILE A 87 32.45 -13.44 8.54
N SER A 88 33.31 -14.42 8.83
CA SER A 88 33.14 -15.79 8.35
C SER A 88 31.96 -16.50 9.04
N LEU A 89 31.33 -17.46 8.34
CA LEU A 89 30.23 -18.28 8.87
C LEU A 89 30.61 -18.97 10.19
N THR A 90 31.84 -19.49 10.30
CA THR A 90 32.33 -20.21 11.48
C THR A 90 32.51 -19.28 12.67
N GLU A 91 33.02 -18.07 12.43
CA GLU A 91 33.15 -17.04 13.46
C GLU A 91 31.78 -16.57 13.97
N ALA A 92 30.86 -16.24 13.07
CA ALA A 92 29.50 -15.83 13.44
C ALA A 92 28.77 -16.92 14.25
N ARG A 93 28.85 -18.18 13.81
CA ARG A 93 28.26 -19.31 14.56
C ARG A 93 28.88 -19.46 15.94
N ARG A 94 30.20 -19.33 16.07
CA ARG A 94 30.89 -19.40 17.36
C ARG A 94 30.44 -18.29 18.31
N ALA A 95 30.20 -17.08 17.79
CA ALA A 95 29.75 -15.94 18.59
C ALA A 95 28.32 -16.11 19.12
N PHE A 96 27.39 -16.63 18.30
CA PHE A 96 25.96 -16.68 18.67
C PHE A 96 25.50 -18.00 19.29
N LEU A 97 26.26 -19.09 19.17
CA LEU A 97 25.88 -20.39 19.73
C LEU A 97 25.67 -20.37 21.26
N PRO A 98 26.51 -19.67 22.07
CA PRO A 98 26.26 -19.52 23.51
C PRO A 98 24.92 -18.83 23.79
N SER A 99 24.63 -17.70 23.13
CA SER A 99 23.35 -16.99 23.27
C SER A 99 22.16 -17.89 22.91
N LYS A 100 22.27 -18.69 21.84
CA LYS A 100 21.24 -19.66 21.46
C LYS A 100 20.99 -20.70 22.56
N PHE A 101 22.06 -21.23 23.15
CA PHE A 101 21.96 -22.22 24.22
C PHE A 101 21.23 -21.67 25.45
N TYR A 102 21.63 -20.49 25.92
CA TYR A 102 21.00 -19.86 27.07
C TYR A 102 19.56 -19.46 26.76
N LEU A 103 19.30 -18.87 25.59
CA LEU A 103 17.96 -18.44 25.18
C LEU A 103 16.99 -19.64 25.10
N THR A 104 17.43 -20.75 24.52
CA THR A 104 16.66 -22.01 24.50
C THR A 104 16.35 -22.51 25.92
N THR A 105 17.27 -22.30 26.87
CA THR A 105 17.09 -22.70 28.27
C THR A 105 16.08 -21.78 28.96
N VAL A 106 16.15 -20.46 28.73
CA VAL A 106 15.16 -19.50 29.21
C VAL A 106 13.77 -19.88 28.69
N VAL A 107 13.60 -20.10 27.38
CA VAL A 107 12.33 -20.51 26.77
C VAL A 107 11.73 -21.71 27.51
N LYS A 108 12.53 -22.77 27.73
CA LYS A 108 12.06 -23.98 28.43
C LYS A 108 11.57 -23.68 29.85
N ILE A 109 12.30 -22.87 30.61
CA ILE A 109 11.93 -22.53 31.99
C ILE A 109 10.70 -21.63 32.00
N SER A 110 10.63 -20.63 31.12
CA SER A 110 9.48 -19.72 30.99
C SER A 110 8.21 -20.47 30.60
N SER A 111 8.29 -21.43 29.67
CA SER A 111 7.14 -22.29 29.33
C SER A 111 6.71 -23.21 30.48
N LEU A 112 7.63 -23.61 31.36
CA LEU A 112 7.32 -24.44 32.53
C LEU A 112 6.69 -23.64 33.68
N TYR A 113 7.14 -22.39 33.86
CA TYR A 113 6.76 -21.48 34.95
C TYR A 113 6.33 -20.09 34.42
N PRO A 114 5.28 -20.02 33.59
CA PRO A 114 4.91 -18.80 32.87
C PRO A 114 4.44 -17.66 33.79
N CYS A 115 3.81 -17.94 34.93
CA CYS A 115 3.48 -16.89 35.91
C CYS A 115 4.74 -16.26 36.53
N GLN A 116 5.80 -17.05 36.76
CA GLN A 116 7.05 -16.54 37.31
C GLN A 116 7.83 -15.77 36.26
N ALA A 117 7.83 -16.26 35.01
CA ALA A 117 8.40 -15.54 33.87
C ALA A 117 7.69 -14.20 33.61
N TYR A 118 6.37 -14.13 33.82
CA TYR A 118 5.62 -12.87 33.73
C TYR A 118 6.05 -11.86 34.80
N LEU A 119 6.44 -12.28 36.01
CA LEU A 119 6.90 -11.33 37.04
C LEU A 119 8.18 -10.58 36.63
N VAL A 120 8.95 -11.15 35.71
CA VAL A 120 10.15 -10.55 35.09
C VAL A 120 9.94 -10.25 33.60
N TYR A 121 8.70 -9.91 33.21
CA TYR A 121 8.35 -9.68 31.81
C TYR A 121 9.11 -8.50 31.19
N LYS A 122 9.54 -7.52 32.00
CA LYS A 122 10.31 -6.36 31.51
C LYS A 122 11.69 -6.79 31.00
N GLU A 123 12.33 -7.70 31.72
CA GLU A 123 13.62 -8.28 31.35
C GLU A 123 13.48 -9.18 30.12
N VAL A 124 12.40 -9.97 30.05
CA VAL A 124 12.06 -10.80 28.89
C VAL A 124 11.85 -9.94 27.63
N THR A 125 11.02 -8.90 27.74
CA THR A 125 10.72 -8.00 26.62
C THR A 125 11.95 -7.21 26.18
N LEU A 126 12.80 -6.79 27.11
CA LEU A 126 14.08 -6.13 26.80
C LEU A 126 15.03 -7.05 26.04
N CYS A 127 15.19 -8.29 26.50
CA CYS A 127 16.02 -9.29 25.82
C CYS A 127 15.56 -9.50 24.36
N VAL A 128 14.25 -9.70 24.15
CA VAL A 128 13.70 -9.89 22.81
C VAL A 128 13.91 -8.65 21.93
N LEU A 129 13.65 -7.44 22.46
CA LEU A 129 13.88 -6.20 21.72
C LEU A 129 15.36 -5.95 21.40
N MET A 130 16.28 -6.28 22.30
CA MET A 130 17.71 -6.17 22.05
C MET A 130 18.14 -7.13 20.93
N ILE A 131 17.64 -8.37 20.92
CA ILE A 131 17.89 -9.33 19.85
C ILE A 131 17.36 -8.80 18.51
N SER A 132 16.12 -8.30 18.47
CA SER A 132 15.54 -7.72 17.24
C SER A 132 16.28 -6.47 16.76
N THR A 133 16.69 -5.59 17.69
CA THR A 133 17.47 -4.38 17.35
C THR A 133 18.84 -4.76 16.81
N PHE A 134 19.54 -5.69 17.46
CA PHE A 134 20.86 -6.13 17.01
C PHE A 134 20.82 -6.78 15.63
N LYS A 135 19.77 -7.57 15.32
CA LYS A 135 19.54 -8.10 13.97
C LYS A 135 19.48 -6.99 12.91
N VAL A 136 18.75 -5.91 13.19
CA VAL A 136 18.65 -4.76 12.27
C VAL A 136 20.02 -4.11 12.07
N LEU A 137 20.80 -3.92 13.14
CA LEU A 137 22.14 -3.34 13.07
C LEU A 137 23.12 -4.20 12.26
N LEU A 138 23.06 -5.54 12.41
CA LEU A 138 23.86 -6.46 11.59
C LEU A 138 23.50 -6.38 10.10
N SER A 139 22.26 -6.01 9.79
CA SER A 139 21.77 -5.91 8.41
C SER A 139 22.11 -4.57 7.74
N TYR A 140 22.54 -3.58 8.53
CA TYR A 140 22.92 -2.27 8.02
C TYR A 140 24.29 -2.26 7.33
N GLU A 141 25.25 -3.00 7.90
CA GLU A 141 26.62 -3.08 7.40
C GLU A 141 26.81 -4.33 6.53
N LYS A 142 27.14 -4.15 5.25
CA LYS A 142 27.27 -5.25 4.28
C LYS A 142 28.31 -6.29 4.69
N LEU A 143 29.38 -5.86 5.39
CA LEU A 143 30.42 -6.77 5.88
C LEU A 143 29.89 -7.76 6.95
N LEU A 144 28.73 -7.48 7.55
CA LEU A 144 28.09 -8.29 8.59
C LEU A 144 26.93 -9.15 8.06
N ASN A 145 26.65 -9.17 6.75
CA ASN A 145 25.54 -9.95 6.19
C ASN A 145 25.59 -11.43 6.60
N THR A 146 26.74 -12.09 6.50
CA THR A 146 26.88 -13.49 6.95
C THR A 146 26.58 -13.67 8.44
N ALA A 147 26.96 -12.68 9.27
CA ALA A 147 26.58 -12.68 10.69
C ALA A 147 25.06 -12.50 10.85
N GLY A 148 24.44 -11.58 10.11
CA GLY A 148 22.98 -11.39 10.09
C GLY A 148 22.21 -12.65 9.70
N GLU A 149 22.66 -13.39 8.68
CA GLU A 149 22.06 -14.68 8.28
C GLU A 149 22.12 -15.71 9.41
N VAL A 150 23.31 -15.92 9.97
CA VAL A 150 23.50 -16.87 11.09
C VAL A 150 22.69 -16.43 12.31
N PHE A 151 22.59 -15.12 12.57
CA PHE A 151 21.79 -14.58 13.66
C PHE A 151 20.32 -14.94 13.49
N SER A 152 19.75 -14.70 12.30
CA SER A 152 18.37 -15.07 11.98
C SER A 152 18.13 -16.58 12.06
N GLU A 153 19.06 -17.41 11.59
CA GLU A 153 18.97 -18.87 11.70
C GLU A 153 18.94 -19.35 13.17
N LEU A 154 19.75 -18.74 14.03
CA LEU A 154 20.01 -19.24 15.38
C LEU A 154 19.10 -18.65 16.46
N LEU A 155 18.74 -17.37 16.38
CA LEU A 155 18.15 -16.62 17.49
C LEU A 155 16.73 -16.12 17.24
N GLU A 156 16.39 -15.68 16.01
CA GLU A 156 15.08 -15.05 15.69
C GLU A 156 13.89 -15.90 16.13
N LYS A 157 13.85 -17.17 15.73
CA LYS A 157 12.76 -18.07 16.13
C LYS A 157 12.73 -18.29 17.64
N THR A 158 13.90 -18.46 18.27
CA THR A 158 13.98 -18.77 19.70
C THR A 158 13.62 -17.55 20.57
N SER A 159 13.90 -16.32 20.12
CA SER A 159 13.41 -15.11 20.79
C SER A 159 11.90 -14.97 20.68
N MET A 160 11.31 -15.35 19.53
CA MET A 160 9.87 -15.41 19.37
C MET A 160 9.24 -16.50 20.24
N ASP A 161 9.86 -17.68 20.33
CA ASP A 161 9.42 -18.75 21.24
C ASP A 161 9.43 -18.30 22.71
N LEU A 162 10.36 -17.43 23.10
CA LEU A 162 10.41 -16.85 24.44
C LEU A 162 9.20 -15.95 24.70
N LEU A 163 8.88 -15.04 23.77
CA LEU A 163 7.71 -14.18 23.87
C LEU A 163 6.41 -14.99 23.86
N ASN A 164 6.32 -16.00 22.98
CA ASN A 164 5.18 -16.90 22.87
C ASN A 164 4.99 -17.77 24.13
N SER A 165 6.06 -18.06 24.89
CA SER A 165 5.94 -18.79 26.16
C SER A 165 5.07 -18.05 27.18
N LEU A 166 4.95 -16.72 27.07
CA LEU A 166 4.08 -15.87 27.88
C LEU A 166 2.73 -15.63 27.19
N LEU A 167 2.75 -15.24 25.91
CA LEU A 167 1.54 -14.88 25.17
C LEU A 167 0.57 -16.07 24.97
N ASN A 168 1.08 -17.28 24.78
CA ASN A 168 0.26 -18.48 24.56
C ASN A 168 0.07 -19.31 25.84
N SER A 169 0.44 -18.77 27.00
CA SER A 169 0.28 -19.47 28.26
C SER A 169 -1.17 -19.41 28.74
N THR A 170 -1.75 -20.55 29.09
CA THR A 170 -3.04 -20.62 29.78
C THR A 170 -2.97 -20.25 31.26
N GLU A 171 -1.76 -20.23 31.85
CA GLU A 171 -1.54 -19.89 33.26
C GLU A 171 -1.39 -18.36 33.48
N VAL A 172 -1.06 -17.60 32.44
CA VAL A 172 -0.93 -16.13 32.50
C VAL A 172 -2.27 -15.49 32.16
N LYS A 173 -2.77 -14.62 33.03
CA LYS A 173 -4.04 -13.91 32.80
C LYS A 173 -3.98 -13.05 31.53
N GLN A 174 -5.09 -12.92 30.84
CA GLN A 174 -5.21 -12.12 29.61
C GLN A 174 -4.78 -10.65 29.80
N GLU A 175 -5.20 -10.00 30.87
CA GLU A 175 -4.80 -8.62 31.21
C GLU A 175 -3.28 -8.45 31.29
N HIS A 176 -2.59 -9.47 31.80
CA HIS A 176 -1.13 -9.49 31.90
C HIS A 176 -0.46 -9.63 30.54
N LYS A 177 -1.02 -10.45 29.64
CA LYS A 177 -0.56 -10.56 28.25
C LYS A 177 -0.75 -9.24 27.50
N PHE A 178 -1.88 -8.56 27.69
CA PHE A 178 -2.14 -7.26 27.08
C PHE A 178 -1.20 -6.18 27.60
N LYS A 179 -0.95 -6.13 28.91
CA LYS A 179 0.04 -5.22 29.50
C LYS A 179 1.45 -5.44 28.95
N LEU A 180 1.81 -6.69 28.64
CA LEU A 180 3.09 -7.01 28.02
C LEU A 180 3.17 -6.43 26.59
N LEU A 181 2.12 -6.58 25.78
CA LEU A 181 2.07 -6.01 24.43
C LEU A 181 2.05 -4.48 24.45
N ASP A 182 1.30 -3.88 25.38
CA ASP A 182 1.28 -2.42 25.55
C ASP A 182 2.65 -1.87 25.96
N TRP A 183 3.42 -2.63 26.74
CA TRP A 183 4.79 -2.29 27.09
C TRP A 183 5.76 -2.35 25.90
N LEU A 184 5.60 -3.33 25.00
CA LEU A 184 6.41 -3.42 23.78
C LEU A 184 6.08 -2.33 22.77
N PHE A 185 4.80 -1.94 22.69
CA PHE A 185 4.24 -1.05 21.67
C PHE A 185 3.45 0.10 22.32
N SER A 186 4.16 0.94 23.10
CA SER A 186 3.59 2.10 23.78
C SER A 186 3.54 3.32 22.87
N ASP A 187 2.46 4.10 22.95
CA ASP A 187 2.25 5.33 22.15
C ASP A 187 3.04 6.54 22.68
N GLU A 188 3.58 6.45 23.90
CA GLU A 188 4.24 7.57 24.59
C GLU A 188 5.60 7.99 23.97
N SER A 189 6.19 7.18 23.09
CA SER A 189 7.59 7.35 22.67
C SER A 189 7.86 8.40 21.58
N CYS A 190 6.84 9.02 20.97
CA CYS A 190 7.04 9.85 19.77
C CYS A 190 6.69 11.34 19.88
N SER A 191 6.29 11.84 21.05
CA SER A 191 5.84 13.25 21.18
C SER A 191 6.83 14.24 21.82
N ASN A 192 7.94 13.79 22.44
CA ASN A 192 8.70 14.64 23.37
C ASN A 192 10.22 14.80 23.13
N SER A 193 10.73 14.72 21.89
CA SER A 193 12.13 15.11 21.63
C SER A 193 12.29 15.96 20.37
N MET A 194 11.68 17.14 20.36
CA MET A 194 12.10 18.24 19.49
C MET A 194 13.41 18.86 20.02
N HIS A 195 14.52 18.11 19.97
CA HIS A 195 15.85 18.70 20.15
C HIS A 195 16.93 18.00 19.31
N GLU A 196 17.60 18.83 18.50
CA GLU A 196 18.87 18.66 17.81
C GLU A 196 18.98 17.61 16.68
N GLY A 197 18.46 17.95 15.50
CA GLY A 197 19.26 18.23 14.30
C GLY A 197 20.34 17.25 13.80
N SER A 198 20.35 15.98 14.22
CA SER A 198 21.26 14.96 13.73
C SER A 198 20.56 13.60 13.79
N SER A 199 20.43 12.89 12.66
CA SER A 199 19.84 11.54 12.66
C SER A 199 20.60 10.63 13.62
N ILE A 200 19.92 10.08 14.62
CA ILE A 200 20.54 9.33 15.72
C ILE A 200 21.29 8.11 15.18
N PHE A 201 20.80 7.53 14.09
CA PHE A 201 21.41 6.37 13.45
C PHE A 201 22.63 6.71 12.58
N SER A 202 22.79 7.94 12.08
CA SER A 202 24.07 8.34 11.43
C SER A 202 25.21 8.48 12.45
N ARG A 203 24.87 8.59 13.74
CA ARG A 203 25.80 8.70 14.86
C ARG A 203 26.03 7.40 15.63
N MET A 204 25.40 6.28 15.24
CA MET A 204 25.56 5.01 15.93
C MET A 204 26.99 4.49 15.71
N THR A 205 27.91 5.00 16.53
CA THR A 205 29.35 4.75 16.42
C THR A 205 29.71 3.40 17.02
N SER A 206 28.76 2.73 17.70
CA SER A 206 28.97 1.44 18.33
C SER A 206 27.65 0.67 18.50
N MET A 207 27.60 -0.56 18.00
CA MET A 207 26.47 -1.48 18.21
C MET A 207 26.31 -1.87 19.70
N VAL A 208 27.28 -1.53 20.53
CA VAL A 208 27.37 -1.89 21.95
C VAL A 208 26.37 -1.10 22.80
N GLU A 209 25.99 0.10 22.37
CA GLU A 209 25.13 1.00 23.14
C GLU A 209 23.78 0.37 23.49
N ILE A 210 23.25 -0.52 22.64
CA ILE A 210 21.98 -1.22 22.89
C ILE A 210 22.02 -2.10 24.16
N PHE A 211 23.20 -2.58 24.54
CA PHE A 211 23.40 -3.44 25.73
C PHE A 211 23.50 -2.65 27.03
N SER A 212 23.46 -1.31 26.97
CA SER A 212 23.46 -0.44 28.15
C SER A 212 22.06 0.00 28.59
N VAL A 213 21.02 -0.29 27.80
CA VAL A 213 19.64 0.12 28.11
C VAL A 213 19.08 -0.68 29.28
N SER A 214 18.53 0.02 30.26
CA SER A 214 17.81 -0.59 31.39
C SER A 214 16.34 -0.85 31.03
N CYS A 215 15.69 -1.74 31.79
CA CYS A 215 14.24 -1.99 31.65
C CYS A 215 13.41 -0.72 31.81
N GLU A 216 13.83 0.22 32.67
CA GLU A 216 13.08 1.45 32.96
C GLU A 216 13.20 2.49 31.83
N ALA A 217 14.36 2.56 31.19
CA ALA A 217 14.61 3.47 30.06
C ALA A 217 14.12 2.92 28.72
N MET A 218 13.64 1.66 28.68
CA MET A 218 13.28 0.97 27.44
C MET A 218 12.19 1.71 26.65
N SER A 219 11.14 2.22 27.30
CA SER A 219 10.01 2.88 26.63
C SER A 219 10.44 4.14 25.88
N GLU A 220 11.45 4.87 26.38
CA GLU A 220 11.96 6.13 25.85
C GLU A 220 13.18 5.97 24.93
N ALA A 221 13.79 4.77 24.90
CA ALA A 221 15.01 4.50 24.15
C ALA A 221 14.77 4.48 22.63
N ARG A 222 14.95 5.63 21.96
CA ARG A 222 14.88 5.77 20.48
C ARG A 222 15.76 4.76 19.73
N LEU A 223 16.89 4.36 20.31
CA LEU A 223 17.81 3.38 19.74
C LEU A 223 17.19 1.97 19.56
N LEU A 224 16.09 1.65 20.26
CA LEU A 224 15.35 0.39 20.13
C LEU A 224 14.19 0.48 19.12
N LEU A 225 13.95 1.65 18.51
CA LEU A 225 12.76 1.90 17.70
C LEU A 225 12.67 0.97 16.47
N LEU A 226 13.77 0.84 15.71
CA LEU A 226 13.84 -0.10 14.59
C LEU A 226 13.68 -1.55 15.04
N GLY A 227 14.19 -1.90 16.21
CA GLY A 227 13.99 -3.20 16.82
C GLY A 227 12.54 -3.49 17.16
N ARG A 228 11.76 -2.48 17.59
CA ARG A 228 10.31 -2.62 17.81
C ARG A 228 9.57 -2.86 16.50
N VAL A 229 9.92 -2.13 15.43
CA VAL A 229 9.33 -2.33 14.08
C VAL A 229 9.66 -3.74 13.56
N ALA A 230 10.91 -4.19 13.71
CA ALA A 230 11.33 -5.55 13.35
C ALA A 230 10.66 -6.63 14.22
N LEU A 231 10.46 -6.39 15.51
CA LEU A 231 9.74 -7.31 16.39
C LEU A 231 8.25 -7.38 16.02
N PHE A 232 7.64 -6.25 15.66
CA PHE A 232 6.26 -6.21 15.19
C PHE A 232 6.10 -7.01 13.89
N HIS A 233 7.04 -6.85 12.94
CA HIS A 233 7.14 -7.72 11.76
C HIS A 233 7.17 -9.21 12.12
N ASP A 234 8.05 -9.61 13.04
CA ASP A 234 8.19 -11.02 13.41
C ASP A 234 6.91 -11.54 14.11
N LEU A 235 6.25 -10.73 14.93
CA LEU A 235 4.94 -11.07 15.52
C LEU A 235 3.86 -11.31 14.45
N LEU A 236 3.76 -10.43 13.46
CA LEU A 236 2.81 -10.60 12.36
C LEU A 236 3.07 -11.89 11.58
N ARG A 237 4.35 -12.19 11.33
CA ARG A 237 4.78 -13.38 10.60
C ARG A 237 4.51 -14.69 11.35
N TYR A 238 4.70 -14.70 12.67
CA TYR A 238 4.46 -15.88 13.52
C TYR A 238 3.06 -15.90 14.15
N SER A 239 2.15 -15.04 13.69
CA SER A 239 0.82 -14.85 14.27
C SER A 239 -0.09 -16.07 14.25
N MET A 240 0.16 -17.06 13.38
CA MET A 240 -0.61 -18.31 13.33
C MET A 240 -0.58 -19.10 14.66
N VAL A 241 0.48 -18.92 15.46
CA VAL A 241 0.65 -19.63 16.75
C VAL A 241 -0.03 -18.88 17.90
N LEU A 242 -0.52 -17.65 17.68
CA LEU A 242 -1.08 -16.80 18.73
C LEU A 242 -2.56 -17.09 18.99
N GLU A 243 -2.96 -16.97 20.26
CA GLU A 243 -4.36 -17.03 20.68
C GLU A 243 -5.18 -15.86 20.08
N GLU A 244 -6.50 -16.06 19.91
CA GLU A 244 -7.38 -15.10 19.26
C GLU A 244 -7.34 -13.70 19.87
N ASP A 245 -7.46 -13.61 21.20
CA ASP A 245 -7.44 -12.34 21.92
C ASP A 245 -6.14 -11.55 21.71
N ILE A 246 -5.04 -12.27 21.51
CA ILE A 246 -3.72 -11.69 21.24
C ILE A 246 -3.68 -11.15 19.81
N ARG A 247 -4.27 -11.86 18.85
CA ARG A 247 -4.41 -11.37 17.47
C ARG A 247 -5.23 -10.08 17.42
N ILE A 248 -6.36 -10.02 18.12
CA ILE A 248 -7.18 -8.80 18.25
C ILE A 248 -6.35 -7.65 18.82
N LYS A 249 -5.62 -7.88 19.93
CA LYS A 249 -4.78 -6.84 20.55
C LYS A 249 -3.64 -6.37 19.62
N ILE A 250 -3.06 -7.27 18.82
CA ILE A 250 -2.05 -6.91 17.80
C ILE A 250 -2.68 -6.07 16.70
N THR A 251 -3.87 -6.41 16.21
CA THR A 251 -4.61 -5.59 15.23
C THR A 251 -4.82 -4.17 15.74
N GLY A 252 -5.19 -4.02 17.03
CA GLY A 252 -5.33 -2.72 17.69
C GLY A 252 -4.02 -1.90 17.79
N LYS A 253 -2.85 -2.48 17.48
CA LYS A 253 -1.55 -1.79 17.43
C LYS A 253 -1.12 -1.41 16.01
N PHE A 254 -1.96 -1.62 15.00
CA PHE A 254 -1.64 -1.24 13.62
C PHE A 254 -1.57 0.29 13.46
N GLY A 255 -2.35 1.05 14.23
CA GLY A 255 -2.25 2.52 14.29
C GLY A 255 -0.86 2.97 14.75
N TRP A 256 -0.41 2.46 15.91
CA TRP A 256 0.95 2.66 16.41
C TRP A 256 2.00 2.31 15.34
N PHE A 257 1.83 1.18 14.65
CA PHE A 257 2.76 0.75 13.62
C PHE A 257 2.84 1.74 12.44
N LEU A 258 1.71 2.26 11.95
CA LEU A 258 1.72 3.30 10.91
C LEU A 258 2.38 4.59 11.41
N ASP A 259 2.12 5.00 12.64
CA ASP A 259 2.74 6.20 13.22
C ASP A 259 4.27 6.06 13.30
N MET A 260 4.78 4.86 13.63
CA MET A 260 6.23 4.61 13.63
C MET A 260 6.83 4.67 12.23
N LEU A 261 6.11 4.24 11.20
CA LEU A 261 6.60 4.30 9.81
C LEU A 261 6.71 5.72 9.25
N VAL A 262 6.10 6.71 9.93
CA VAL A 262 6.18 8.13 9.57
C VAL A 262 7.37 8.83 10.24
N ASP A 263 7.96 8.25 11.30
CA ASP A 263 9.20 8.78 11.90
C ASP A 263 10.32 8.79 10.86
N GLU A 264 11.04 9.91 10.75
CA GLU A 264 12.02 10.16 9.68
C GLU A 264 13.14 9.12 9.65
N ASP A 265 13.64 8.72 10.84
CA ASP A 265 14.66 7.71 10.95
C ASP A 265 14.08 6.38 10.43
N VAL A 266 12.97 5.90 11.00
CA VAL A 266 12.33 4.63 10.62
C VAL A 266 11.98 4.57 9.15
N TYR A 267 11.39 5.63 8.62
CA TYR A 267 10.98 5.75 7.22
C TYR A 267 12.17 5.54 6.27
N SER A 268 13.30 6.19 6.54
CA SER A 268 14.50 6.04 5.71
C SER A 268 15.05 4.60 5.73
N PHE A 269 15.08 3.97 6.90
CA PHE A 269 15.53 2.58 7.05
C PHE A 269 14.60 1.59 6.38
N VAL A 270 13.29 1.75 6.50
CA VAL A 270 12.33 0.83 5.88
C VAL A 270 12.47 0.78 4.35
N LEU A 271 12.86 1.91 3.74
CA LEU A 271 13.05 2.01 2.29
C LEU A 271 14.43 1.49 1.81
N ASP A 272 15.49 1.69 2.58
CA ASP A 272 16.87 1.36 2.15
C ASP A 272 17.37 0.01 2.69
N LEU A 273 16.94 -0.39 3.89
CA LEU A 273 17.44 -1.58 4.57
C LEU A 273 16.96 -2.86 3.90
N GLN A 274 17.87 -3.82 3.74
CA GLN A 274 17.53 -5.21 3.43
C GLN A 274 17.73 -6.07 4.67
N ILE A 275 16.84 -7.02 4.91
CA ILE A 275 16.93 -7.94 6.04
C ILE A 275 16.92 -9.39 5.55
N PRO A 276 17.60 -10.32 6.25
CA PRO A 276 17.50 -11.74 5.96
C PRO A 276 16.15 -12.25 6.45
N VAL A 277 15.36 -12.80 5.53
CA VAL A 277 14.04 -13.39 5.82
C VAL A 277 14.06 -14.87 5.46
N PRO A 278 13.65 -15.76 6.38
CA PRO A 278 13.51 -17.17 6.08
C PRO A 278 12.40 -17.41 5.04
N TYR A 279 12.75 -18.10 3.95
CA TYR A 279 11.90 -18.44 2.81
C TYR A 279 11.78 -19.97 2.65
N GLY A 280 10.62 -20.43 2.19
CA GLY A 280 10.30 -21.85 1.98
C GLY A 280 9.61 -22.57 3.14
N SER A 281 8.86 -23.63 2.83
CA SER A 281 8.28 -24.55 3.83
C SER A 281 8.97 -25.91 3.74
N GLY A 282 9.59 -26.38 4.83
CA GLY A 282 10.28 -27.68 4.84
C GLY A 282 11.52 -27.75 5.74
N LYS A 283 12.35 -28.80 5.52
CA LYS A 283 13.56 -29.10 6.31
C LYS A 283 14.80 -28.27 5.92
N ALA A 284 14.79 -27.61 4.76
CA ALA A 284 15.82 -26.67 4.31
C ALA A 284 15.16 -25.30 4.17
N GLN A 285 15.19 -24.51 5.24
CA GLN A 285 14.71 -23.13 5.23
C GLN A 285 15.85 -22.26 4.71
N GLU A 286 15.67 -21.68 3.52
CA GLU A 286 16.68 -20.81 2.91
C GLU A 286 16.48 -19.37 3.40
N LEU A 287 17.56 -18.64 3.66
CA LEU A 287 17.47 -17.22 4.01
C LEU A 287 17.63 -16.39 2.73
N VAL A 288 16.68 -15.49 2.49
CA VAL A 288 16.72 -14.58 1.34
C VAL A 288 16.78 -13.14 1.85
N TRP A 289 17.70 -12.37 1.31
CA TRP A 289 17.77 -10.92 1.56
C TRP A 289 16.65 -10.22 0.79
N GLN A 290 15.80 -9.49 1.51
CA GLN A 290 14.70 -8.74 0.92
C GLN A 290 14.64 -7.34 1.53
N PRO A 291 14.18 -6.33 0.76
CA PRO A 291 13.90 -5.00 1.31
C PRO A 291 12.97 -5.09 2.51
N MET A 292 13.26 -4.36 3.58
CA MET A 292 12.48 -4.36 4.81
C MET A 292 11.02 -4.00 4.54
N PHE A 293 10.76 -3.01 3.68
CA PHE A 293 9.41 -2.69 3.22
C PHE A 293 8.66 -3.88 2.61
N SER A 294 9.34 -4.67 1.76
CA SER A 294 8.73 -5.85 1.14
C SER A 294 8.44 -6.93 2.18
N ALA A 295 9.37 -7.17 3.11
CA ALA A 295 9.18 -8.12 4.21
C ALA A 295 7.99 -7.71 5.12
N LEU A 296 7.87 -6.43 5.45
CA LEU A 296 6.75 -5.86 6.20
C LEU A 296 5.41 -6.07 5.48
N LEU A 297 5.34 -5.73 4.19
CA LEU A 297 4.13 -5.96 3.39
C LEU A 297 3.76 -7.45 3.35
N HIS A 298 4.72 -8.35 3.22
CA HIS A 298 4.47 -9.79 3.26
C HIS A 298 3.95 -10.24 4.63
N ALA A 299 4.54 -9.77 5.72
CA ALA A 299 4.09 -10.11 7.07
C ALA A 299 2.66 -9.61 7.35
N LEU A 300 2.31 -8.40 6.91
CA LEU A 300 0.95 -7.86 7.00
C LEU A 300 -0.06 -8.70 6.20
N LYS A 301 0.31 -9.11 4.97
CA LYS A 301 -0.52 -10.01 4.15
C LYS A 301 -0.71 -11.37 4.81
N THR A 302 0.36 -11.94 5.38
CA THR A 302 0.29 -13.20 6.14
C THR A 302 -0.63 -13.05 7.35
N PHE A 303 -0.51 -11.97 8.11
CA PHE A 303 -1.39 -11.69 9.24
C PHE A 303 -2.85 -11.58 8.80
N MET A 304 -3.12 -10.88 7.71
CA MET A 304 -4.46 -10.72 7.14
C MET A 304 -5.10 -12.07 6.77
N ILE A 305 -4.32 -13.01 6.23
CA ILE A 305 -4.79 -14.39 6.01
C ILE A 305 -5.13 -15.06 7.34
N VAL A 306 -4.24 -14.94 8.33
CA VAL A 306 -4.40 -15.58 9.65
C VAL A 306 -5.64 -15.09 10.39
N VAL A 307 -5.99 -13.80 10.26
CA VAL A 307 -7.17 -13.22 10.93
C VAL A 307 -8.46 -13.29 10.11
N SER A 308 -8.40 -13.67 8.83
CA SER A 308 -9.57 -13.65 7.92
C SER A 308 -10.79 -14.45 8.41
N SER A 309 -10.58 -15.51 9.20
CA SER A 309 -11.64 -16.35 9.77
C SER A 309 -11.89 -16.10 11.26
N SER A 310 -11.51 -14.93 11.76
CA SER A 310 -11.42 -14.62 13.18
C SER A 310 -12.10 -13.30 13.52
N TYR A 311 -12.40 -13.03 14.79
CA TYR A 311 -13.00 -11.75 15.21
C TYR A 311 -12.04 -10.58 15.03
N ALA A 312 -10.73 -10.85 15.00
CA ALA A 312 -9.73 -9.85 14.65
C ALA A 312 -9.87 -9.30 13.21
N TRP A 313 -10.66 -9.95 12.35
CA TRP A 313 -10.98 -9.43 11.01
C TRP A 313 -11.73 -8.11 11.07
N GLU A 314 -12.74 -7.99 11.95
CA GLU A 314 -13.60 -6.80 12.01
C GLU A 314 -12.77 -5.56 12.40
N GLU A 315 -11.87 -5.71 13.36
CA GLU A 315 -10.90 -4.68 13.77
C GLU A 315 -9.92 -4.32 12.64
N LEU A 316 -9.46 -5.32 11.87
CA LEU A 316 -8.53 -5.08 10.76
C LEU A 316 -9.24 -4.35 9.60
N GLU A 317 -10.48 -4.74 9.29
CA GLU A 317 -11.32 -4.08 8.30
C GLU A 317 -11.58 -2.62 8.70
N ALA A 318 -11.94 -2.38 9.96
CA ALA A 318 -12.12 -1.03 10.49
C ALA A 318 -10.84 -0.19 10.36
N PHE A 319 -9.70 -0.74 10.78
CA PHE A 319 -8.39 -0.08 10.63
C PHE A 319 -8.09 0.28 9.17
N LEU A 320 -8.31 -0.63 8.22
CA LEU A 320 -8.05 -0.38 6.80
C LEU A 320 -8.99 0.70 6.23
N LEU A 321 -10.24 0.77 6.70
CA LEU A 321 -11.21 1.80 6.31
C LEU A 321 -10.85 3.18 6.87
N GLU A 322 -10.47 3.25 8.15
CA GLU A 322 -10.04 4.50 8.81
C GLU A 322 -8.82 5.10 8.14
N ASN A 323 -7.93 4.25 7.62
CA ASN A 323 -6.67 4.66 7.01
C ASN A 323 -6.71 4.77 5.47
N LEU A 324 -7.90 4.69 4.84
CA LEU A 324 -8.06 4.87 3.39
C LEU A 324 -7.47 6.20 2.87
N PHE A 325 -7.53 7.25 3.70
CA PHE A 325 -7.03 8.58 3.36
C PHE A 325 -5.85 9.01 4.22
N HIS A 326 -5.03 8.07 4.67
CA HIS A 326 -3.87 8.38 5.50
C HIS A 326 -3.01 9.49 4.83
N PRO A 327 -2.61 10.54 5.58
CA PRO A 327 -1.93 11.70 5.00
C PRO A 327 -0.53 11.36 4.48
N HIS A 328 0.16 10.44 5.15
CA HIS A 328 1.47 9.95 4.72
C HIS A 328 1.34 8.94 3.58
N PHE A 329 2.09 9.17 2.49
CA PHE A 329 1.96 8.38 1.27
C PHE A 329 2.36 6.91 1.47
N LEU A 330 3.41 6.60 2.24
CA LEU A 330 3.85 5.21 2.47
C LEU A 330 2.76 4.37 3.13
N CYS A 331 2.12 4.93 4.16
CA CYS A 331 1.03 4.25 4.88
C CYS A 331 -0.18 4.05 3.96
N ARG A 332 -0.49 5.05 3.12
CA ARG A 332 -1.53 4.91 2.09
C ARG A 332 -1.19 3.77 1.11
N GLU A 333 0.04 3.68 0.63
CA GLU A 333 0.44 2.57 -0.27
C GLU A 333 0.33 1.21 0.43
N ILE A 334 0.69 1.11 1.72
CA ILE A 334 0.50 -0.13 2.51
C ILE A 334 -0.99 -0.52 2.57
N VAL A 335 -1.85 0.41 2.99
CA VAL A 335 -3.31 0.17 3.10
C VAL A 335 -3.89 -0.24 1.75
N MET A 336 -3.50 0.46 0.67
CA MET A 336 -3.95 0.15 -0.68
C MET A 336 -3.47 -1.23 -1.18
N GLU A 337 -2.23 -1.60 -0.89
CA GLU A 337 -1.69 -2.91 -1.25
C GLU A 337 -2.40 -4.03 -0.49
N LEU A 338 -2.81 -3.80 0.77
CA LEU A 338 -3.62 -4.76 1.54
C LEU A 338 -5.03 -4.91 0.96
N TRP A 339 -5.71 -3.83 0.59
CA TRP A 339 -6.99 -3.91 -0.12
C TRP A 339 -6.88 -4.65 -1.45
N CYS A 340 -5.85 -4.35 -2.24
CA CYS A 340 -5.59 -5.05 -3.50
C CYS A 340 -5.31 -6.54 -3.28
N PHE A 341 -4.54 -6.89 -2.25
CA PHE A 341 -4.28 -8.29 -1.91
C PHE A 341 -5.57 -9.01 -1.51
N LEU A 342 -6.38 -8.40 -0.64
CA LEU A 342 -7.67 -8.94 -0.22
C LEU A 342 -8.53 -9.24 -1.45
N VAL A 343 -8.74 -8.25 -2.31
CA VAL A 343 -9.56 -8.39 -3.52
C VAL A 343 -9.08 -9.52 -4.45
N ARG A 344 -7.77 -9.74 -4.55
CA ARG A 344 -7.20 -10.75 -5.43
C ARG A 344 -7.34 -12.18 -4.90
N PHE A 345 -7.40 -12.37 -3.58
CA PHE A 345 -7.29 -13.70 -2.96
C PHE A 345 -8.48 -14.09 -2.08
N ALA A 346 -9.36 -13.16 -1.71
CA ALA A 346 -10.53 -13.45 -0.90
C ALA A 346 -11.65 -14.11 -1.72
N GLU A 347 -12.59 -14.73 -1.01
CA GLU A 347 -13.83 -15.23 -1.60
C GLU A 347 -14.66 -14.09 -2.18
N MET A 348 -15.32 -14.34 -3.32
CA MET A 348 -16.07 -13.32 -4.04
C MET A 348 -17.14 -12.65 -3.18
N ASP A 349 -17.77 -13.36 -2.24
CA ASP A 349 -18.79 -12.80 -1.35
C ASP A 349 -18.22 -11.72 -0.41
N LEU A 350 -17.02 -11.94 0.14
CA LEU A 350 -16.32 -10.95 0.96
C LEU A 350 -15.90 -9.73 0.12
N VAL A 351 -15.33 -9.97 -1.07
CA VAL A 351 -14.95 -8.92 -2.02
C VAL A 351 -16.16 -8.07 -2.41
N ASN A 352 -17.28 -8.73 -2.71
CA ASN A 352 -18.54 -8.12 -3.05
C ASN A 352 -19.07 -7.22 -1.93
N SER A 353 -19.06 -7.70 -0.68
CA SER A 353 -19.45 -6.94 0.51
C SER A 353 -18.62 -5.66 0.67
N ILE A 354 -17.29 -5.75 0.51
CA ILE A 354 -16.38 -4.59 0.61
C ILE A 354 -16.64 -3.59 -0.52
N ILE A 355 -16.79 -4.06 -1.76
CA ILE A 355 -17.11 -3.20 -2.89
C ILE A 355 -18.45 -2.48 -2.67
N ASP A 356 -19.47 -3.17 -2.14
CA ASP A 356 -20.75 -2.56 -1.83
C ASP A 356 -20.64 -1.51 -0.72
N LYS A 357 -19.82 -1.75 0.32
CA LYS A 357 -19.50 -0.77 1.37
C LYS A 357 -18.81 0.47 0.79
N LEU A 358 -17.81 0.29 -0.08
CA LEU A 358 -17.10 1.39 -0.74
C LEU A 358 -18.02 2.17 -1.69
N CYS A 359 -18.87 1.49 -2.46
CA CYS A 359 -19.89 2.13 -3.29
C CYS A 359 -20.90 2.91 -2.44
N SER A 360 -21.29 2.39 -1.27
CA SER A 360 -22.17 3.09 -0.32
C SER A 360 -21.48 4.32 0.28
N LEU A 361 -20.19 4.23 0.59
CA LEU A 361 -19.38 5.37 1.00
C LEU A 361 -19.29 6.42 -0.11
N LEU A 362 -19.13 6.00 -1.37
CA LEU A 362 -19.15 6.89 -2.52
C LEU A 362 -20.50 7.62 -2.65
N LYS A 363 -21.62 6.93 -2.39
CA LYS A 363 -22.97 7.53 -2.32
C LYS A 363 -23.08 8.55 -1.19
N LEU A 364 -22.52 8.27 0.00
CA LEU A 364 -22.55 9.21 1.13
C LEU A 364 -21.73 10.49 0.90
N LEU A 365 -20.66 10.41 0.10
CA LEU A 365 -19.78 11.53 -0.23
C LEU A 365 -20.23 12.31 -1.47
N GLU A 366 -21.37 11.96 -2.06
CA GLU A 366 -21.87 12.58 -3.27
C GLU A 366 -22.18 14.06 -3.03
N SER A 367 -21.45 14.92 -3.73
CA SER A 367 -21.74 16.34 -3.76
C SER A 367 -21.44 16.89 -5.15
N PRO A 368 -22.34 17.70 -5.73
CA PRO A 368 -22.22 18.16 -7.10
C PRO A 368 -20.96 19.00 -7.35
N GLU A 369 -20.36 19.59 -6.32
CA GLU A 369 -19.16 20.44 -6.44
C GLU A 369 -17.83 19.66 -6.30
N SER A 370 -17.86 18.42 -5.79
CA SER A 370 -16.64 17.70 -5.37
C SER A 370 -15.95 16.89 -6.46
N PHE A 371 -16.65 16.44 -7.51
CA PHE A 371 -16.07 15.52 -8.51
C PHE A 371 -14.98 16.18 -9.37
N LEU A 372 -14.97 17.50 -9.46
CA LEU A 372 -13.97 18.27 -10.23
C LEU A 372 -12.72 18.59 -9.42
N VAL A 373 -12.74 18.38 -8.10
CA VAL A 373 -11.59 18.59 -7.21
C VAL A 373 -10.88 17.25 -7.00
N PRO A 374 -9.66 17.03 -7.56
CA PRO A 374 -8.98 15.74 -7.48
C PRO A 374 -8.66 15.27 -6.05
N GLY A 375 -8.54 16.21 -5.11
CA GLY A 375 -8.30 15.92 -3.69
C GLY A 375 -9.56 15.65 -2.86
N SER A 376 -10.76 15.74 -3.46
CA SER A 376 -12.01 15.58 -2.71
C SER A 376 -12.18 14.15 -2.18
N PRO A 377 -12.88 13.97 -1.05
CA PRO A 377 -13.19 12.64 -0.53
C PRO A 377 -13.86 11.74 -1.57
N LEU A 378 -14.78 12.28 -2.38
CA LEU A 378 -15.43 11.57 -3.48
C LEU A 378 -14.41 11.02 -4.50
N ARG A 379 -13.49 11.86 -4.98
CA ARG A 379 -12.47 11.47 -5.95
C ARG A 379 -11.44 10.49 -5.36
N LYS A 380 -11.12 10.63 -4.07
CA LYS A 380 -10.24 9.67 -3.38
C LYS A 380 -10.91 8.30 -3.25
N VAL A 381 -12.19 8.20 -2.85
CA VAL A 381 -12.92 6.92 -2.83
C VAL A 381 -13.04 6.34 -4.23
N ALA A 382 -13.38 7.16 -5.23
CA ALA A 382 -13.49 6.73 -6.61
C ALA A 382 -12.19 6.10 -7.11
N ARG A 383 -11.03 6.70 -6.82
CA ARG A 383 -9.71 6.14 -7.14
C ARG A 383 -9.50 4.76 -6.55
N ILE A 384 -9.85 4.57 -5.28
CA ILE A 384 -9.71 3.30 -4.57
C ILE A 384 -10.60 2.25 -5.24
N ILE A 385 -11.87 2.58 -5.50
CA ILE A 385 -12.79 1.69 -6.21
C ILE A 385 -12.26 1.34 -7.61
N CYS A 386 -11.74 2.30 -8.37
CA CYS A 386 -11.17 2.06 -9.70
C CYS A 386 -9.96 1.11 -9.64
N LEU A 387 -9.08 1.27 -8.65
CA LEU A 387 -7.94 0.38 -8.43
C LEU A 387 -8.39 -1.06 -8.14
N LEU A 388 -9.41 -1.24 -7.30
CA LEU A 388 -9.95 -2.55 -6.98
C LEU A 388 -10.75 -3.16 -8.15
N ALA A 389 -11.51 -2.35 -8.89
CA ALA A 389 -12.29 -2.78 -10.05
C ALA A 389 -11.42 -3.28 -11.22
N ASN A 390 -10.15 -2.87 -11.30
CA ASN A 390 -9.19 -3.40 -12.26
C ASN A 390 -8.85 -4.88 -12.04
N GLY A 391 -9.23 -5.47 -10.90
CA GLY A 391 -8.91 -6.85 -10.56
C GLY A 391 -9.63 -7.91 -11.41
N SER A 392 -10.90 -7.70 -11.78
CA SER A 392 -11.67 -8.68 -12.58
C SER A 392 -12.94 -8.09 -13.20
N THR A 393 -13.45 -8.72 -14.26
CA THR A 393 -14.70 -8.31 -14.94
C THR A 393 -15.94 -8.32 -14.05
N PRO A 394 -16.21 -9.35 -13.21
CA PRO A 394 -17.38 -9.34 -12.31
C PRO A 394 -17.37 -8.17 -11.33
N MET A 395 -16.19 -7.72 -10.89
CA MET A 395 -16.06 -6.59 -10.00
C MET A 395 -16.37 -5.26 -10.70
N ALA A 396 -15.82 -5.05 -11.89
CA ALA A 396 -16.13 -3.89 -12.70
C ALA A 396 -17.65 -3.79 -12.98
N ASP A 397 -18.27 -4.92 -13.32
CA ASP A 397 -19.71 -5.01 -13.56
C ASP A 397 -20.52 -4.68 -12.31
N ARG A 398 -20.09 -5.16 -11.13
CA ARG A 398 -20.76 -4.87 -9.84
C ARG A 398 -20.66 -3.40 -9.47
N VAL A 399 -19.48 -2.79 -9.58
CA VAL A 399 -19.30 -1.35 -9.33
C VAL A 399 -20.18 -0.53 -10.28
N TYR A 400 -20.14 -0.86 -11.58
CA TYR A 400 -20.98 -0.18 -12.57
C TYR A 400 -22.46 -0.30 -12.23
N SER A 401 -22.93 -1.51 -11.88
CA SER A 401 -24.33 -1.75 -11.53
C SER A 401 -24.74 -1.05 -10.23
N SER A 402 -23.86 -0.96 -9.23
CA SER A 402 -24.13 -0.29 -7.95
C SER A 402 -24.23 1.24 -8.08
N VAL A 403 -23.46 1.82 -8.99
CA VAL A 403 -23.41 3.27 -9.23
C VAL A 403 -24.42 3.73 -10.28
N VAL A 404 -24.61 2.95 -11.36
CA VAL A 404 -25.43 3.33 -12.52
C VAL A 404 -26.82 2.66 -12.50
N GLY A 405 -26.98 1.54 -11.80
CA GLY A 405 -28.17 0.68 -11.86
C GLY A 405 -29.46 1.27 -11.29
N ASP A 406 -29.38 2.23 -10.36
CA ASP A 406 -30.54 2.84 -9.69
C ASP A 406 -31.18 4.04 -10.41
N GLY A 407 -30.79 4.29 -11.67
CA GLY A 407 -31.52 5.20 -12.55
C GLY A 407 -30.94 6.62 -12.64
N ARG A 408 -31.65 7.43 -13.44
CA ARG A 408 -31.24 8.72 -14.04
C ARG A 408 -31.13 9.89 -13.03
N SER A 409 -30.73 9.62 -11.79
CA SER A 409 -30.50 10.69 -10.82
C SER A 409 -29.27 11.50 -11.21
N GLN A 410 -29.27 12.80 -10.91
CA GLN A 410 -28.08 13.64 -11.12
C GLN A 410 -26.89 13.15 -10.29
N LEU A 411 -27.17 12.56 -9.12
CA LEU A 411 -26.17 12.09 -8.16
C LEU A 411 -25.46 10.81 -8.65
N SER A 412 -26.18 9.87 -9.26
CA SER A 412 -25.56 8.69 -9.91
C SER A 412 -24.62 9.11 -11.04
N SER A 413 -24.96 10.20 -11.75
CA SER A 413 -24.13 10.76 -12.81
C SER A 413 -22.85 11.42 -12.26
N VAL A 414 -22.92 12.08 -11.10
CA VAL A 414 -21.75 12.66 -10.41
C VAL A 414 -20.79 11.56 -9.98
N MET A 415 -21.30 10.50 -9.34
CA MET A 415 -20.47 9.36 -8.91
C MET A 415 -19.82 8.65 -10.10
N TYR A 416 -20.59 8.41 -11.18
CA TYR A 416 -20.06 7.75 -12.37
C TYR A 416 -18.96 8.56 -13.04
N VAL A 417 -19.10 9.89 -13.14
CA VAL A 417 -18.04 10.74 -13.67
C VAL A 417 -16.83 10.81 -12.75
N ALA A 418 -17.00 10.79 -11.43
CA ALA A 418 -15.87 10.70 -10.51
C ALA A 418 -15.05 9.41 -10.73
N LEU A 419 -15.72 8.27 -10.95
CA LEU A 419 -15.08 7.01 -11.31
C LEU A 419 -14.33 7.10 -12.65
N LEU A 420 -14.96 7.65 -13.69
CA LEU A 420 -14.30 7.83 -14.99
C LEU A 420 -13.06 8.72 -14.89
N LEU A 421 -13.13 9.82 -14.14
CA LEU A 421 -12.02 10.75 -13.93
C LEU A 421 -10.84 10.13 -13.18
N GLU A 422 -11.08 9.08 -12.38
CA GLU A 422 -10.05 8.31 -11.68
C GLU A 422 -9.65 7.01 -12.42
N GLY A 423 -10.09 6.84 -13.68
CA GLY A 423 -9.63 5.77 -14.54
C GLY A 423 -10.40 4.45 -14.40
N PHE A 424 -11.71 4.51 -14.11
CA PHE A 424 -12.56 3.32 -14.09
C PHE A 424 -12.40 2.46 -15.37
N PRO A 425 -12.24 1.13 -15.24
CA PRO A 425 -11.90 0.28 -16.38
C PRO A 425 -13.11 -0.15 -17.21
N LEU A 426 -13.63 0.73 -18.08
CA LEU A 426 -14.76 0.38 -18.96
C LEU A 426 -14.47 -0.82 -19.86
N ASN A 427 -13.21 -1.06 -20.23
CA ASN A 427 -12.84 -2.18 -21.09
C ASN A 427 -12.92 -3.54 -20.36
N SER A 428 -12.85 -3.54 -19.02
CA SER A 428 -12.96 -4.74 -18.19
C SER A 428 -14.41 -5.17 -17.94
N LEU A 429 -15.40 -4.33 -18.27
CA LEU A 429 -16.83 -4.67 -18.19
C LEU A 429 -17.20 -5.80 -19.15
N SER A 430 -18.26 -6.54 -18.83
CA SER A 430 -18.85 -7.51 -19.75
C SER A 430 -19.38 -6.84 -21.02
N ASP A 431 -19.41 -7.58 -22.14
CA ASP A 431 -19.70 -7.02 -23.46
C ASP A 431 -21.01 -6.22 -23.54
N SER A 432 -22.06 -6.70 -22.89
CA SER A 432 -23.38 -6.06 -22.86
C SER A 432 -23.40 -4.77 -22.05
N ILE A 433 -22.74 -4.76 -20.88
CA ILE A 433 -22.64 -3.57 -20.02
C ILE A 433 -21.73 -2.55 -20.68
N ARG A 434 -20.61 -3.01 -21.25
CA ARG A 434 -19.63 -2.19 -21.94
C ARG A 434 -20.22 -1.46 -23.13
N SER A 435 -20.94 -2.14 -24.02
CA SER A 435 -21.57 -1.49 -25.18
C SER A 435 -22.56 -0.43 -24.73
N THR A 436 -23.42 -0.76 -23.75
CA THR A 436 -24.40 0.15 -23.17
C THR A 436 -23.75 1.38 -22.53
N ALA A 437 -22.66 1.18 -21.78
CA ALA A 437 -21.93 2.26 -21.11
C ALA A 437 -21.31 3.23 -22.13
N LYS A 438 -20.68 2.70 -23.19
CA LYS A 438 -20.08 3.51 -24.27
C LYS A 438 -21.14 4.31 -25.03
N GLU A 439 -22.23 3.65 -25.43
CA GLU A 439 -23.35 4.30 -26.13
C GLU A 439 -23.97 5.41 -25.27
N LYS A 440 -24.14 5.16 -23.96
CA LYS A 440 -24.66 6.16 -23.02
C LYS A 440 -23.76 7.38 -22.91
N ILE A 441 -22.44 7.20 -22.73
CA ILE A 441 -21.48 8.32 -22.66
C ILE A 441 -21.56 9.19 -23.93
N ILE A 442 -21.62 8.55 -25.10
CA ILE A 442 -21.69 9.24 -26.39
C ILE A 442 -23.02 9.98 -26.54
N THR A 443 -24.14 9.32 -26.24
CA THR A 443 -25.49 9.89 -26.36
C THR A 443 -25.69 11.06 -25.41
N ASP A 444 -25.26 10.93 -24.15
CA ASP A 444 -25.35 11.98 -23.14
C ASP A 444 -24.52 13.21 -23.55
N TYR A 445 -23.33 12.99 -24.13
CA TYR A 445 -22.49 14.08 -24.65
C TYR A 445 -23.17 14.82 -25.81
N PHE A 446 -23.66 14.10 -26.83
CA PHE A 446 -24.31 14.73 -27.99
C PHE A 446 -25.62 15.43 -27.60
N GLY A 447 -26.38 14.86 -26.67
CA GLY A 447 -27.56 15.51 -26.08
C GLY A 447 -27.20 16.81 -25.37
N PHE A 448 -26.10 16.82 -24.61
CA PHE A 448 -25.62 18.01 -23.90
C PHE A 448 -25.17 19.12 -24.84
N ILE A 449 -24.29 18.82 -25.81
CA ILE A 449 -23.82 19.86 -26.74
C ILE A 449 -24.93 20.33 -27.70
N GLY A 450 -25.88 19.46 -28.04
CA GLY A 450 -27.01 19.80 -28.91
C GLY A 450 -28.07 20.68 -28.24
N SER A 451 -28.14 20.66 -26.91
CA SER A 451 -29.07 21.47 -26.11
C SER A 451 -28.41 22.72 -25.49
N PHE A 452 -27.14 22.97 -25.81
CA PHE A 452 -26.38 24.10 -25.26
C PHE A 452 -26.88 25.44 -25.81
N ASP A 453 -27.67 26.16 -25.00
CA ASP A 453 -28.14 27.52 -25.24
C ASP A 453 -27.79 28.41 -24.02
N ASP A 454 -27.62 29.72 -24.23
CA ASP A 454 -27.26 30.71 -23.20
C ASP A 454 -28.26 30.72 -22.01
N LYS A 455 -29.47 30.20 -22.23
CA LYS A 455 -30.54 30.05 -21.22
C LYS A 455 -30.34 28.88 -20.25
N MET A 456 -29.63 27.81 -20.64
CA MET A 456 -29.46 26.60 -19.81
C MET A 456 -28.71 26.88 -18.49
N LEU A 457 -27.88 27.92 -18.47
CA LEU A 457 -27.10 28.33 -17.31
C LEU A 457 -27.90 29.15 -16.29
N THR A 458 -29.02 29.74 -16.70
CA THR A 458 -29.90 30.50 -15.78
C THR A 458 -30.77 29.60 -14.90
N THR A 459 -30.95 28.34 -15.31
CA THR A 459 -31.75 27.34 -14.59
C THR A 459 -30.92 26.29 -13.84
N CYS A 460 -29.62 26.15 -14.15
CA CYS A 460 -28.75 25.17 -13.52
C CYS A 460 -27.92 25.81 -12.39
N SER A 461 -28.49 25.88 -11.18
CA SER A 461 -27.79 26.24 -9.95
C SER A 461 -26.97 25.08 -9.35
N SER A 462 -26.64 24.07 -10.16
CA SER A 462 -26.08 22.79 -9.72
C SER A 462 -24.64 22.64 -10.19
N GLY A 463 -23.72 22.29 -9.28
CA GLY A 463 -22.32 21.97 -9.58
C GLY A 463 -22.13 20.78 -10.55
N ALA A 464 -23.20 20.08 -10.91
CA ALA A 464 -23.25 18.99 -11.88
C ALA A 464 -23.22 19.44 -13.37
N PHE A 465 -23.02 20.72 -13.65
CA PHE A 465 -22.98 21.23 -15.03
C PHE A 465 -21.73 20.73 -15.77
N GLY A 466 -21.91 20.15 -16.96
CA GLY A 466 -20.80 19.64 -17.78
C GLY A 466 -20.38 18.19 -17.55
N ILE A 467 -21.09 17.44 -16.69
CA ILE A 467 -20.87 16.00 -16.47
C ILE A 467 -20.63 15.22 -17.77
N PRO A 468 -21.45 15.34 -18.84
CA PRO A 468 -21.24 14.58 -20.07
C PRO A 468 -19.92 14.90 -20.78
N VAL A 469 -19.45 16.15 -20.71
CA VAL A 469 -18.17 16.57 -21.27
C VAL A 469 -17.01 15.94 -20.50
N HIS A 470 -17.07 15.95 -19.17
CA HIS A 470 -16.03 15.35 -18.32
C HIS A 470 -16.01 13.82 -18.43
N ALA A 471 -17.17 13.17 -18.51
CA ALA A 471 -17.30 11.74 -18.75
C ALA A 471 -16.58 11.31 -20.04
N LEU A 472 -16.87 12.02 -21.13
CA LEU A 472 -16.30 11.71 -22.42
C LEU A 472 -14.80 11.99 -22.48
N SER A 473 -14.37 13.15 -21.97
CA SER A 473 -12.95 13.54 -21.89
C SER A 473 -12.11 12.49 -21.16
N ALA A 474 -12.59 12.02 -20.00
CA ALA A 474 -11.92 10.99 -19.22
C ALA A 474 -11.85 9.64 -19.97
N SER A 475 -12.95 9.23 -20.59
CA SER A 475 -13.05 7.95 -21.30
C SER A 475 -12.18 7.89 -22.57
N LEU A 476 -12.05 9.01 -23.29
CA LEU A 476 -11.16 9.15 -24.44
C LEU A 476 -9.69 9.10 -24.03
N ARG A 477 -9.32 9.81 -22.96
CA ARG A 477 -7.95 9.81 -22.43
C ARG A 477 -7.50 8.41 -22.01
N ALA A 478 -8.40 7.61 -21.45
CA ALA A 478 -8.14 6.22 -21.10
C ALA A 478 -8.18 5.25 -22.31
N GLN A 479 -8.40 5.75 -23.54
CA GLN A 479 -8.56 4.97 -24.78
C GLN A 479 -9.67 3.91 -24.69
N GLN A 480 -10.68 4.15 -23.86
CA GLN A 480 -11.77 3.20 -23.63
C GLN A 480 -12.91 3.38 -24.63
N VAL A 481 -13.03 4.55 -25.24
CA VAL A 481 -14.02 4.85 -26.26
C VAL A 481 -13.30 5.28 -27.53
N SER A 482 -13.58 4.60 -28.65
CA SER A 482 -13.21 5.07 -29.98
C SER A 482 -14.42 5.74 -30.58
N ILE A 483 -14.30 7.01 -30.97
CA ILE A 483 -15.41 7.71 -31.64
C ILE A 483 -15.02 7.91 -33.09
N SER A 484 -15.60 7.09 -33.96
CA SER A 484 -15.54 7.25 -35.41
C SER A 484 -16.39 8.42 -35.91
N ASP A 485 -17.36 8.87 -35.10
CA ASP A 485 -18.47 9.71 -35.55
C ASP A 485 -18.67 10.96 -34.69
N VAL A 486 -17.63 11.80 -34.53
CA VAL A 486 -17.83 13.16 -34.00
C VAL A 486 -17.92 14.19 -35.11
N ASP A 487 -19.13 14.72 -35.21
CA ASP A 487 -19.59 15.82 -36.05
C ASP A 487 -19.01 17.17 -35.57
N MET A 488 -18.85 18.07 -36.53
CA MET A 488 -18.34 19.44 -36.46
C MET A 488 -18.86 20.28 -35.26
N LYS A 489 -19.98 19.86 -34.67
CA LYS A 489 -20.63 20.43 -33.48
C LYS A 489 -19.68 20.59 -32.27
N THR A 490 -18.69 19.72 -32.09
CA THR A 490 -17.74 19.84 -30.97
C THR A 490 -16.86 21.09 -31.09
N LEU A 491 -16.42 21.46 -32.30
CA LEU A 491 -15.64 22.69 -32.52
C LEU A 491 -16.51 23.94 -32.32
N LYS A 492 -17.76 23.91 -32.82
CA LYS A 492 -18.75 24.99 -32.58
C LYS A 492 -19.04 25.18 -31.09
N PHE A 493 -19.17 24.08 -30.36
CA PHE A 493 -19.35 24.10 -28.91
C PHE A 493 -18.13 24.71 -28.18
N LEU A 494 -16.91 24.36 -28.58
CA LEU A 494 -15.68 24.95 -28.03
C LEU A 494 -15.62 26.47 -28.25
N VAL A 495 -15.94 26.94 -29.46
CA VAL A 495 -16.01 28.38 -29.77
C VAL A 495 -17.06 29.09 -28.91
N ALA A 496 -18.24 28.48 -28.72
CA ALA A 496 -19.30 29.03 -27.88
C ALA A 496 -18.84 29.18 -26.42
N ILE A 497 -18.13 28.19 -25.86
CA ILE A 497 -17.55 28.26 -24.51
C ILE A 497 -16.56 29.42 -24.40
N ILE A 498 -15.63 29.57 -25.36
CA ILE A 498 -14.60 30.61 -25.34
C ILE A 498 -15.23 32.00 -25.37
N ARG A 499 -16.21 32.23 -26.25
CA ARG A 499 -16.93 33.51 -26.37
C ARG A 499 -17.70 33.85 -25.10
N ASN A 500 -18.37 32.86 -24.51
CA ASN A 500 -19.13 33.05 -23.29
C ASN A 500 -18.25 33.27 -22.05
N PHE A 501 -17.06 32.67 -21.99
CA PHE A 501 -16.08 32.94 -20.94
C PHE A 501 -15.60 34.40 -20.95
N ARG A 502 -15.47 34.99 -22.15
CA ARG A 502 -15.05 36.40 -22.33
C ARG A 502 -16.14 37.40 -21.93
N ASN A 503 -17.41 36.98 -21.84
CA ASN A 503 -18.51 37.86 -21.49
C ASN A 503 -18.34 38.39 -20.05
N PRO A 504 -18.24 39.73 -19.84
CA PRO A 504 -17.92 40.33 -18.55
C PRO A 504 -19.06 40.25 -17.50
N VAL A 505 -20.26 39.81 -17.89
CA VAL A 505 -21.48 40.08 -17.09
C VAL A 505 -21.60 39.23 -15.80
N GLU A 506 -20.98 38.06 -15.64
CA GLU A 506 -21.14 37.28 -14.38
C GLU A 506 -19.90 36.47 -13.93
N LYS A 507 -19.35 36.81 -12.75
CA LYS A 507 -18.21 36.11 -12.12
C LYS A 507 -18.47 34.63 -11.82
N ILE A 508 -19.66 34.26 -11.36
CA ILE A 508 -20.04 32.88 -10.96
C ILE A 508 -20.09 31.93 -12.18
N ARG A 509 -20.40 32.46 -13.36
CA ARG A 509 -20.47 31.67 -14.61
C ARG A 509 -19.09 31.29 -15.15
N LYS A 510 -18.03 32.07 -14.85
CA LYS A 510 -16.67 31.80 -15.34
C LYS A 510 -16.07 30.51 -14.81
N GLU A 511 -16.46 30.11 -13.60
CA GLU A 511 -15.96 28.87 -12.99
C GLU A 511 -16.39 27.61 -13.73
N HIS A 512 -17.63 27.60 -14.23
CA HIS A 512 -18.17 26.47 -14.99
C HIS A 512 -17.58 26.42 -16.41
N TYR A 513 -17.35 27.59 -17.02
CA TYR A 513 -16.82 27.68 -18.37
C TYR A 513 -15.36 27.24 -18.50
N TYR A 514 -14.48 27.53 -17.54
CA TYR A 514 -13.09 27.04 -17.64
C TYR A 514 -13.00 25.51 -17.48
N LYS A 515 -13.86 24.92 -16.63
CA LYS A 515 -13.93 23.46 -16.44
C LYS A 515 -14.42 22.78 -17.72
N LEU A 516 -15.47 23.33 -18.34
CA LEU A 516 -15.94 22.90 -19.65
C LEU A 516 -14.87 23.05 -20.74
N LEU A 517 -14.21 24.21 -20.79
CA LEU A 517 -13.12 24.48 -21.72
C LEU A 517 -12.01 23.42 -21.61
N SER A 518 -11.58 23.12 -20.38
CA SER A 518 -10.56 22.08 -20.12
C SER A 518 -11.02 20.71 -20.60
N GLY A 519 -12.25 20.32 -20.27
CA GLY A 519 -12.83 19.04 -20.70
C GLY A 519 -12.92 18.92 -22.22
N THR A 520 -13.40 19.96 -22.90
CA THR A 520 -13.57 20.01 -24.36
C THR A 520 -12.23 20.05 -25.10
N LEU A 521 -11.23 20.80 -24.60
CA LEU A 521 -9.86 20.74 -25.14
C LEU A 521 -9.28 19.32 -25.05
N GLY A 522 -9.51 18.64 -23.92
CA GLY A 522 -9.16 17.23 -23.75
C GLY A 522 -9.84 16.31 -24.77
N ILE A 523 -11.13 16.51 -25.03
CA ILE A 523 -11.88 15.74 -26.06
C ILE A 523 -11.25 15.96 -27.44
N VAL A 524 -11.06 17.22 -27.85
CA VAL A 524 -10.52 17.56 -29.17
C VAL A 524 -9.10 17.01 -29.36
N SER A 525 -8.26 17.07 -28.32
CA SER A 525 -6.88 16.53 -28.37
C SER A 525 -6.81 15.03 -28.69
N ASN A 526 -7.88 14.28 -28.42
CA ASN A 526 -7.97 12.84 -28.70
C ASN A 526 -8.69 12.53 -30.04
N MET A 527 -9.15 13.55 -30.78
CA MET A 527 -9.93 13.41 -32.01
C MET A 527 -9.17 13.98 -33.23
N LYS A 528 -8.29 13.16 -33.79
CA LYS A 528 -7.40 13.56 -34.89
C LYS A 528 -8.12 14.14 -36.11
N HIS A 529 -9.31 13.64 -36.44
CA HIS A 529 -10.07 14.11 -37.60
C HIS A 529 -10.56 15.56 -37.45
N LEU A 530 -10.72 16.07 -36.23
CA LEU A 530 -11.14 17.45 -35.99
C LEU A 530 -10.05 18.46 -36.40
N TYR A 531 -8.78 18.09 -36.29
CA TYR A 531 -7.65 18.95 -36.69
C TYR A 531 -7.57 19.19 -38.21
N LYS A 532 -8.26 18.37 -39.01
CA LYS A 532 -8.37 18.53 -40.47
C LYS A 532 -9.56 19.37 -40.91
N SER A 533 -10.38 19.86 -39.97
CA SER A 533 -11.54 20.69 -40.28
C SER A 533 -11.15 22.16 -40.50
N ASP A 534 -11.79 22.80 -41.48
CA ASP A 534 -11.63 24.25 -41.75
C ASP A 534 -12.04 25.10 -40.53
N GLU A 535 -12.94 24.61 -39.68
CA GLU A 535 -13.42 25.33 -38.50
C GLU A 535 -12.36 25.40 -37.38
N MET A 536 -11.31 24.56 -37.44
CA MET A 536 -10.21 24.54 -36.47
C MET A 536 -9.42 25.86 -36.48
N GLU A 537 -9.31 26.53 -37.62
CA GLU A 537 -8.64 27.83 -37.71
C GLU A 537 -9.34 28.87 -36.81
N GLY A 538 -10.67 28.90 -36.83
CA GLY A 538 -11.46 29.77 -35.97
C GLY A 538 -11.25 29.48 -34.48
N VAL A 539 -11.11 28.21 -34.10
CA VAL A 539 -10.82 27.79 -32.72
C VAL A 539 -9.46 28.29 -32.26
N ILE A 540 -8.41 28.15 -33.08
CA ILE A 540 -7.05 28.57 -32.76
C ILE A 540 -7.00 30.09 -32.49
N LEU A 541 -7.65 30.89 -33.34
CA LEU A 541 -7.70 32.35 -33.20
C LEU A 541 -8.43 32.78 -31.91
N GLU A 542 -9.53 32.12 -31.57
CA GLU A 542 -10.28 32.39 -30.33
C GLU A 542 -9.46 31.98 -29.09
N LEU A 543 -8.71 30.86 -29.14
CA LEU A 543 -7.81 30.44 -28.06
C LEU A 543 -6.63 31.40 -27.87
N GLN A 544 -6.00 31.87 -28.94
CA GLN A 544 -4.94 32.89 -28.86
C GLN A 544 -5.49 34.18 -28.24
N THR A 545 -6.68 34.60 -28.65
CA THR A 545 -7.32 35.78 -28.08
C THR A 545 -7.59 35.60 -26.58
N LEU A 546 -7.98 34.40 -26.16
CA LEU A 546 -8.28 34.07 -24.75
C LEU A 546 -7.03 34.01 -23.87
N PHE A 547 -5.95 33.36 -24.32
CA PHE A 547 -4.78 33.10 -23.49
C PHE A 547 -3.66 34.14 -23.61
N VAL A 548 -3.57 34.83 -24.75
CA VAL A 548 -2.48 35.79 -25.04
C VAL A 548 -2.97 37.23 -24.96
N SER A 549 -4.16 37.53 -25.48
CA SER A 549 -4.68 38.90 -25.60
C SER A 549 -5.57 39.37 -24.44
N ALA A 550 -5.89 38.50 -23.47
CA ALA A 550 -6.75 38.83 -22.34
C ALA A 550 -5.99 39.50 -21.16
N PRO A 551 -6.63 40.43 -20.41
CA PRO A 551 -5.97 41.14 -19.32
C PRO A 551 -5.59 40.21 -18.15
N ALA A 552 -4.41 40.44 -17.57
CA ALA A 552 -3.79 39.62 -16.51
C ALA A 552 -4.67 39.37 -15.26
N ALA A 553 -5.73 40.15 -15.04
CA ALA A 553 -6.66 39.98 -13.92
C ALA A 553 -7.62 38.77 -14.06
N SER A 554 -7.76 38.16 -15.26
CA SER A 554 -8.54 36.92 -15.47
C SER A 554 -7.69 35.62 -15.42
N SER A 555 -6.43 35.72 -15.00
CA SER A 555 -5.39 34.70 -15.24
C SER A 555 -5.37 33.50 -14.28
N THR A 556 -5.82 33.65 -13.03
CA THR A 556 -5.69 32.57 -12.02
C THR A 556 -6.55 31.35 -12.34
N GLN A 557 -7.74 31.54 -12.89
CA GLN A 557 -8.63 30.41 -13.27
C GLN A 557 -8.26 29.80 -14.63
N LEU A 558 -7.82 30.62 -15.60
CA LEU A 558 -7.34 30.15 -16.91
C LEU A 558 -6.09 29.27 -16.80
N TYR A 559 -5.29 29.46 -15.75
CA TYR A 559 -4.12 28.62 -15.46
C TYR A 559 -4.47 27.13 -15.41
N GLN A 560 -5.66 26.78 -14.88
CA GLN A 560 -6.10 25.38 -14.76
C GLN A 560 -6.38 24.71 -16.12
N CYS A 561 -6.58 25.50 -17.19
CA CYS A 561 -6.81 24.99 -18.54
C CYS A 561 -5.51 24.70 -19.30
N LYS A 562 -4.36 25.23 -18.85
CA LYS A 562 -3.08 25.13 -19.55
C LYS A 562 -2.59 23.69 -19.80
N PRO A 563 -2.75 22.71 -18.89
CA PRO A 563 -2.41 21.32 -19.20
C PRO A 563 -3.18 20.78 -20.41
N TYR A 564 -4.48 21.06 -20.49
CA TYR A 564 -5.33 20.61 -21.59
C TYR A 564 -5.09 21.40 -22.88
N LEU A 565 -4.71 22.67 -22.76
CA LEU A 565 -4.23 23.46 -23.89
C LEU A 565 -2.94 22.87 -24.46
N ALA A 566 -1.96 22.50 -23.62
CA ALA A 566 -0.73 21.86 -24.09
C ALA A 566 -1.03 20.57 -24.87
N LEU A 567 -1.92 19.71 -24.33
CA LEU A 567 -2.38 18.51 -25.04
C LEU A 567 -3.05 18.84 -26.38
N PHE A 568 -3.93 19.85 -26.41
CA PHE A 568 -4.57 20.31 -27.65
C PHE A 568 -3.54 20.83 -28.67
N MET A 569 -2.53 21.59 -28.22
CA MET A 569 -1.48 22.13 -29.08
C MET A 569 -0.64 21.02 -29.71
N GLY A 570 -0.36 19.93 -28.98
CA GLY A 570 0.31 18.76 -29.55
C GLY A 570 -0.45 18.16 -30.73
N GLY A 571 -1.78 18.07 -30.64
CA GLY A 571 -2.63 17.56 -31.73
C GLY A 571 -2.60 18.37 -33.03
N LEU A 572 -2.14 19.63 -32.99
CA LEU A 572 -1.95 20.44 -34.20
C LEU A 572 -0.92 19.84 -35.18
N GLY A 573 -0.11 18.87 -34.74
CA GLY A 573 0.80 18.15 -35.64
C GLY A 573 0.08 17.31 -36.69
N ASP A 574 -1.22 17.05 -36.53
CA ASP A 574 -2.05 16.37 -37.53
C ASP A 574 -2.70 17.35 -38.53
N MET A 575 -2.43 18.65 -38.43
CA MET A 575 -2.94 19.72 -39.30
C MET A 575 -1.86 20.24 -40.26
N GLU A 576 -2.22 20.51 -41.51
CA GLU A 576 -1.34 21.20 -42.45
C GLU A 576 -1.22 22.69 -42.14
N MET A 577 0.01 23.15 -41.91
CA MET A 577 0.32 24.56 -41.67
C MET A 577 0.84 25.21 -42.95
N ILE A 578 0.36 26.42 -43.25
CA ILE A 578 0.78 27.18 -44.43
C ILE A 578 2.07 27.92 -44.11
N GLU A 579 3.07 27.79 -44.98
CA GLU A 579 4.37 28.47 -44.89
C GLU A 579 4.27 29.94 -45.32
N SER A 580 3.50 30.76 -44.60
CA SER A 580 3.40 32.21 -44.85
C SER A 580 3.46 33.00 -43.55
N ASP A 581 4.21 34.10 -43.55
CA ASP A 581 4.32 35.02 -42.40
C ASP A 581 3.06 35.88 -42.22
N ASP A 582 2.23 36.01 -43.26
CA ASP A 582 0.95 36.74 -43.21
C ASP A 582 -0.23 35.85 -42.76
N CYS A 583 0.05 34.60 -42.35
CA CYS A 583 -0.99 33.66 -41.91
C CYS A 583 -1.34 33.88 -40.43
N ALA A 584 -2.51 34.46 -40.17
CA ALA A 584 -3.04 34.69 -38.82
C ALA A 584 -3.07 33.40 -37.97
N LYS A 585 -3.40 32.26 -38.59
CA LYS A 585 -3.37 30.93 -37.96
C LYS A 585 -1.98 30.58 -37.44
N SER A 586 -0.95 30.68 -38.28
CA SER A 586 0.43 30.33 -37.91
C SER A 586 0.95 31.23 -36.79
N SER A 587 0.70 32.54 -36.88
CA SER A 587 1.04 33.51 -35.82
C SER A 587 0.38 33.15 -34.48
N ALA A 588 -0.89 32.76 -34.49
CA ALA A 588 -1.62 32.40 -33.28
C ALA A 588 -1.06 31.14 -32.60
N VAL A 589 -0.67 30.13 -33.38
CA VAL A 589 -0.04 28.92 -32.84
C VAL A 589 1.32 29.23 -32.20
N TRP A 590 2.13 30.10 -32.83
CA TRP A 590 3.43 30.53 -32.29
C TRP A 590 3.29 31.22 -30.94
N GLU A 591 2.35 32.16 -30.82
CA GLU A 591 2.10 32.90 -29.59
C GLU A 591 1.63 31.98 -28.45
N LEU A 592 0.79 30.98 -28.77
CA LEU A 592 0.32 30.00 -27.80
C LEU A 592 1.45 29.10 -27.27
N TYR A 593 2.34 28.61 -28.13
CA TYR A 593 3.51 27.84 -27.68
C TYR A 593 4.49 28.70 -26.87
N HIS A 594 4.76 29.93 -27.29
CA HIS A 594 5.58 30.86 -26.53
C HIS A 594 5.00 31.15 -25.14
N MET A 595 3.67 31.25 -25.01
CA MET A 595 3.01 31.38 -23.72
C MET A 595 3.24 30.14 -22.85
N LEU A 596 3.06 28.93 -23.39
CA LEU A 596 3.29 27.68 -22.65
C LEU A 596 4.75 27.48 -22.21
N PHE A 597 5.73 27.86 -23.04
CA PHE A 597 7.15 27.76 -22.67
C PHE A 597 7.61 28.78 -21.62
N ARG A 598 6.85 29.85 -21.42
CA ARG A 598 7.10 30.86 -20.37
C ARG A 598 6.47 30.47 -19.02
N GLU A 599 5.82 29.31 -18.91
CA GLU A 599 5.27 28.84 -17.64
C GLU A 599 6.36 28.46 -16.64
N ARG A 600 6.05 28.61 -15.35
CA ARG A 600 7.01 28.36 -14.25
C ARG A 600 6.89 26.98 -13.61
N HIS A 601 5.74 26.32 -13.76
CA HIS A 601 5.49 25.04 -13.10
C HIS A 601 6.12 23.90 -13.90
N TRP A 602 7.07 23.17 -13.30
CA TRP A 602 7.85 22.13 -13.97
C TRP A 602 6.97 21.16 -14.77
N ALA A 603 5.87 20.66 -14.19
CA ALA A 603 4.97 19.74 -14.88
C ALA A 603 4.31 20.34 -16.14
N LEU A 604 3.98 21.64 -16.14
CA LEU A 604 3.42 22.32 -17.31
C LEU A 604 4.49 22.51 -18.38
N VAL A 605 5.71 22.85 -17.99
CA VAL A 605 6.85 22.99 -18.91
C VAL A 605 7.14 21.65 -19.59
N HIS A 606 7.17 20.56 -18.83
CA HIS A 606 7.34 19.21 -19.38
C HIS A 606 6.21 18.83 -20.34
N LEU A 607 4.94 19.10 -19.99
CA LEU A 607 3.80 18.87 -20.88
C LEU A 607 3.88 19.71 -22.16
N ALA A 608 4.30 20.96 -22.07
CA ALA A 608 4.47 21.85 -23.22
C ALA A 608 5.59 21.37 -24.15
N ILE A 609 6.72 20.92 -23.59
CA ILE A 609 7.84 20.35 -24.34
C ILE A 609 7.43 19.04 -25.00
N GLU A 610 6.70 18.17 -24.31
CA GLU A 610 6.21 16.91 -24.86
C GLU A 610 5.23 17.16 -26.03
N ALA A 611 4.26 18.06 -25.83
CA ALA A 611 3.33 18.47 -26.88
C ALA A 611 4.04 19.07 -28.09
N PHE A 612 5.01 19.96 -27.86
CA PHE A 612 5.81 20.55 -28.92
C PHE A 612 6.66 19.50 -29.64
N GLY A 613 7.21 18.51 -28.93
CA GLY A 613 7.94 17.40 -29.53
C GLY A 613 7.05 16.58 -30.47
N TYR A 614 5.80 16.32 -30.08
CA TYR A 614 4.83 15.63 -30.94
C TYR A 614 4.48 16.42 -32.20
N PHE A 615 4.28 17.73 -32.05
CA PHE A 615 4.06 18.68 -33.14
C PHE A 615 5.28 18.76 -34.09
N ALA A 616 6.47 18.90 -33.52
CA ALA A 616 7.73 19.05 -34.25
C ALA A 616 8.07 17.83 -35.09
N ALA A 617 7.80 16.62 -34.59
CA ALA A 617 8.02 15.39 -35.33
C ALA A 617 7.19 15.27 -36.63
N ARG A 618 6.16 16.11 -36.82
CA ARG A 618 5.24 16.09 -37.96
C ARG A 618 5.27 17.38 -38.79
N THR A 619 6.16 18.30 -38.44
CA THR A 619 6.23 19.65 -39.01
C THR A 619 7.57 19.85 -39.69
N SER A 620 7.62 20.57 -40.82
CA SER A 620 8.89 20.80 -41.55
C SER A 620 9.87 21.62 -40.70
N CYS A 621 11.17 21.38 -40.86
CA CYS A 621 12.20 22.13 -40.11
C CYS A 621 12.11 23.64 -40.36
N ASN A 622 11.78 24.05 -41.59
CA ASN A 622 11.56 25.45 -41.97
C ASN A 622 10.45 26.12 -41.15
N GLN A 623 9.39 25.38 -40.82
CA GLN A 623 8.31 25.88 -39.98
C GLN A 623 8.73 25.98 -38.51
N LEU A 624 9.53 25.03 -38.01
CA LEU A 624 9.92 24.96 -36.58
C LEU A 624 10.74 26.16 -36.10
N TRP A 625 11.58 26.75 -36.96
CA TRP A 625 12.39 27.92 -36.62
C TRP A 625 11.57 29.14 -36.18
N ARG A 626 10.30 29.23 -36.59
CA ARG A 626 9.38 30.31 -36.24
C ARG A 626 8.80 30.20 -34.83
N PHE A 627 8.95 29.03 -34.19
CA PHE A 627 8.46 28.73 -32.83
C PHE A 627 9.52 28.96 -31.74
N VAL A 628 10.71 29.43 -32.13
CA VAL A 628 11.75 29.89 -31.22
C VAL A 628 11.68 31.42 -31.17
N PRO A 629 11.62 32.08 -30.01
CA PRO A 629 11.41 33.52 -29.95
C PRO A 629 12.50 34.31 -30.69
N GLN A 630 12.18 35.53 -31.12
CA GLN A 630 13.00 36.40 -32.00
C GLN A 630 14.47 36.55 -31.58
N ASN A 631 14.79 36.31 -30.31
CA ASN A 631 16.14 36.38 -29.76
C ASN A 631 17.03 35.19 -30.18
N ALA A 632 16.41 34.03 -30.46
CA ALA A 632 17.06 32.81 -30.92
C ALA A 632 16.93 32.62 -32.44
N SER A 633 15.91 33.23 -33.07
CA SER A 633 15.77 33.25 -34.53
C SER A 633 16.81 34.12 -35.26
N LEU A 634 17.58 34.95 -34.53
CA LEU A 634 18.70 35.73 -35.08
C LEU A 634 19.85 34.87 -35.63
N SER A 635 19.83 33.55 -35.40
CA SER A 635 20.80 32.61 -35.98
C SER A 635 20.43 32.12 -37.38
N TYR A 636 19.21 32.43 -37.87
CA TYR A 636 18.75 32.08 -39.21
C TYR A 636 19.14 33.15 -40.22
N ASP A 637 20.15 32.86 -41.04
CA ASP A 637 20.59 33.76 -42.10
C ASP A 637 19.72 33.59 -43.36
N LEU A 638 18.66 34.41 -43.45
CA LEU A 638 17.78 34.54 -44.61
C LEU A 638 18.53 34.84 -45.92
N MET A 639 19.78 35.34 -45.86
CA MET A 639 20.58 35.69 -47.04
C MET A 639 21.45 34.52 -47.56
N SER A 640 21.70 33.48 -46.76
CA SER A 640 22.62 32.39 -47.13
C SER A 640 21.96 31.14 -47.72
N GLY A 641 20.64 30.97 -47.55
CA GLY A 641 19.90 29.83 -48.09
C GLY A 641 20.34 28.45 -47.56
N ASN A 642 21.19 28.38 -46.54
CA ASN A 642 21.61 27.11 -45.96
C ASN A 642 20.61 26.65 -44.90
N GLU A 643 19.96 25.51 -45.16
CA GLU A 643 19.07 24.82 -44.22
C GLU A 643 19.77 24.66 -42.87
N ALA A 644 19.19 25.27 -41.83
CA ALA A 644 19.73 25.16 -40.50
C ALA A 644 19.47 23.73 -40.00
N SER A 645 20.56 22.95 -39.86
CA SER A 645 20.50 21.55 -39.43
C SER A 645 19.71 21.37 -38.12
N GLU A 646 19.00 20.26 -37.97
CA GLU A 646 18.26 19.85 -36.76
C GLU A 646 19.06 20.06 -35.46
N LYS A 647 20.37 19.79 -35.49
CA LYS A 647 21.29 19.97 -34.35
C LYS A 647 21.40 21.43 -33.89
N ARG A 648 21.36 22.38 -34.82
CA ARG A 648 21.44 23.82 -34.53
C ARG A 648 20.14 24.31 -33.89
N PHE A 649 19.00 23.87 -34.42
CA PHE A 649 17.69 24.14 -33.83
C PHE A 649 17.60 23.66 -32.37
N MET A 650 17.98 22.40 -32.12
CA MET A 650 17.95 21.82 -30.78
C MET A 650 18.89 22.55 -29.80
N SER A 651 20.04 23.04 -30.28
CA SER A 651 20.96 23.84 -29.46
C SER A 651 20.38 25.21 -29.09
N ASP A 652 19.74 25.90 -30.04
CA ASP A 652 19.18 27.24 -29.81
C ASP A 652 17.90 27.18 -28.96
N LEU A 653 17.06 26.15 -29.16
CA LEU A 653 15.90 25.86 -28.30
C LEU A 653 16.34 25.55 -26.86
N LYS A 654 17.39 24.74 -26.71
CA LYS A 654 17.98 24.44 -25.39
C LYS A 654 18.47 25.72 -24.71
N ALA A 655 19.24 26.55 -25.42
CA ALA A 655 19.75 27.81 -24.87
C ALA A 655 18.61 28.78 -24.45
N PHE A 656 17.49 28.79 -25.17
CA PHE A 656 16.31 29.54 -24.78
C PHE A 656 15.67 29.01 -23.48
N LEU A 657 15.43 27.69 -23.40
CA LEU A 657 14.87 27.06 -22.19
C LEU A 657 15.79 27.26 -20.98
N GLU A 658 17.11 27.18 -21.17
CA GLU A 658 18.12 27.44 -20.14
C GLU A 658 18.13 28.91 -19.69
N LYS A 659 17.94 29.86 -20.61
CA LYS A 659 17.86 31.29 -20.29
C LYS A 659 16.59 31.64 -19.50
N GLU A 660 15.45 31.05 -19.86
CA GLU A 660 14.19 31.24 -19.12
C GLU A 660 14.24 30.59 -17.73
N THR A 661 14.92 29.44 -17.59
CA THR A 661 15.16 28.80 -16.29
C THR A 661 16.19 29.52 -15.43
N ALA A 662 17.21 30.18 -16.01
CA ALA A 662 18.22 30.93 -15.27
C ALA A 662 17.71 32.23 -14.60
N LEU A 663 16.51 32.70 -14.94
CA LEU A 663 15.85 33.86 -14.31
C LEU A 663 15.13 33.52 -12.98
N LEU A 664 15.27 32.30 -12.48
CA LEU A 664 14.46 31.76 -11.38
C LEU A 664 15.19 31.78 -10.02
N ASN A 665 14.70 32.63 -9.11
CA ASN A 665 14.72 32.39 -7.67
C ASN A 665 13.26 32.41 -7.22
N THR A 666 12.71 31.36 -6.59
CA THR A 666 11.82 31.48 -5.41
C THR A 666 11.27 30.16 -4.86
N THR A 667 11.12 30.19 -3.54
CA THR A 667 10.42 29.32 -2.59
C THR A 667 8.90 29.25 -2.80
N PRO A 668 8.23 28.16 -2.37
CA PRO A 668 6.77 27.99 -2.43
C PRO A 668 6.00 29.05 -1.62
N SER A 669 4.77 29.40 -2.05
CA SER A 669 3.95 30.42 -1.38
C SER A 669 3.20 29.86 -0.16
N MET A 670 3.09 30.69 0.88
CA MET A 670 2.39 30.35 2.14
C MET A 670 0.92 29.94 1.93
N GLU A 671 0.22 30.55 0.98
CA GLU A 671 -1.20 30.25 0.70
C GLU A 671 -1.41 28.81 0.18
N GLN A 672 -0.44 28.25 -0.57
CA GLN A 672 -0.52 26.87 -1.06
C GLN A 672 -0.29 25.85 0.07
N LEU A 673 0.56 26.18 1.04
CA LEU A 673 0.79 25.39 2.25
C LEU A 673 -0.42 25.45 3.19
N GLU A 674 -1.05 26.61 3.35
CA GLU A 674 -2.24 26.79 4.18
C GLU A 674 -3.46 26.01 3.66
N LEU A 675 -3.68 25.99 2.34
CA LEU A 675 -4.73 25.21 1.71
C LEU A 675 -4.60 23.71 1.99
N LEU A 676 -3.38 23.16 1.89
CA LEU A 676 -3.12 21.75 2.19
C LEU A 676 -3.37 21.40 3.66
N VAL A 677 -3.03 22.30 4.59
CA VAL A 677 -3.28 22.12 6.02
C VAL A 677 -4.79 22.14 6.32
N THR A 678 -5.55 23.07 5.73
CA THR A 678 -7.01 23.15 5.93
C THR A 678 -7.77 21.96 5.34
N GLU A 679 -7.35 21.44 4.18
CA GLU A 679 -7.91 20.20 3.61
C GLU A 679 -7.60 18.97 4.49
N GLY A 680 -6.39 18.90 5.08
CA GLY A 680 -6.04 17.84 6.03
C GLY A 680 -6.89 17.85 7.29
N MET A 681 -7.19 19.04 7.83
CA MET A 681 -8.00 19.22 9.03
C MET A 681 -9.47 18.83 8.81
N THR A 682 -10.08 19.27 7.70
CA THR A 682 -11.48 18.95 7.37
C THR A 682 -11.70 17.46 7.13
N LEU A 683 -10.72 16.78 6.54
CA LEU A 683 -10.76 15.33 6.35
C LEU A 683 -10.70 14.58 7.69
N LYS A 684 -9.84 15.02 8.61
CA LYS A 684 -9.70 14.44 9.96
C LYS A 684 -11.02 14.53 10.75
N GLU A 685 -11.71 15.66 10.67
CA GLU A 685 -13.00 15.85 11.33
C GLU A 685 -14.12 14.95 10.75
N MET A 686 -14.10 14.69 9.44
CA MET A 686 -15.10 13.80 8.81
C MET A 686 -14.89 12.34 9.18
N VAL A 687 -13.63 11.86 9.23
CA VAL A 687 -13.31 10.50 9.67
C VAL A 687 -13.76 10.27 11.12
N GLN A 688 -13.55 11.25 12.00
CA GLN A 688 -14.01 11.18 13.39
C GLN A 688 -15.54 11.22 13.55
N LYS A 689 -16.28 11.74 12.57
CA LYS A 689 -17.75 11.65 12.56
C LYS A 689 -18.23 10.25 12.15
N ILE A 690 -17.52 9.60 11.23
CA ILE A 690 -17.85 8.25 10.75
C ILE A 690 -17.64 7.21 11.86
N SER A 691 -16.57 7.34 12.65
CA SER A 691 -16.30 6.43 13.78
C SER A 691 -17.34 6.52 14.91
N ARG A 692 -18.04 7.66 15.05
CA ARG A 692 -19.11 7.84 16.06
C ARG A 692 -20.45 7.20 15.65
N ILE A 693 -20.67 6.96 14.36
CA ILE A 693 -21.91 6.33 13.87
C ILE A 693 -22.03 4.87 14.34
N HIS A 694 -20.89 4.20 14.61
CA HIS A 694 -20.89 2.83 15.12
C HIS A 694 -21.31 2.72 16.60
N ILE A 695 -21.27 3.83 17.36
CA ILE A 695 -21.67 3.88 18.77
C ILE A 695 -23.16 4.19 18.90
N ASP A 696 -23.70 5.10 18.09
CA ASP A 696 -25.11 5.50 18.18
C ASP A 696 -26.10 4.45 17.60
N ALA A 697 -25.63 3.47 16.82
CA ALA A 697 -26.45 2.35 16.35
C ALA A 697 -26.67 1.25 17.41
N THR A 698 -25.97 1.29 18.55
CA THR A 698 -26.15 0.33 19.65
C THR A 698 -27.02 0.85 20.81
N GLU A 699 -27.46 2.11 20.76
CA GLU A 699 -28.40 2.71 21.74
C GLU A 699 -29.73 3.13 21.09
N CYS A 700 -30.44 2.21 20.42
CA CYS A 700 -31.90 2.33 20.34
C CYS A 700 -32.57 0.97 20.05
N GLU A 701 -33.58 0.66 20.87
CA GLU A 701 -34.45 -0.53 20.89
C GLU A 701 -33.85 -1.83 21.43
N SER A 702 -33.77 -1.87 22.75
CA SER A 702 -33.95 -3.08 23.54
C SER A 702 -35.30 -3.74 23.20
N MET A 703 -35.29 -4.84 22.43
CA MET A 703 -36.37 -5.81 22.40
C MET A 703 -35.90 -7.13 23.00
N GLU A 704 -36.60 -7.55 24.06
CA GLU A 704 -36.39 -8.79 24.81
C GLU A 704 -36.33 -10.00 23.87
N ILE A 705 -35.19 -10.71 23.90
CA ILE A 705 -35.07 -12.01 23.26
C ILE A 705 -35.80 -13.03 24.14
N ASN A 706 -36.96 -13.47 23.67
CA ASN A 706 -37.67 -14.62 24.22
C ASN A 706 -36.88 -15.88 23.87
N VAL A 707 -36.31 -16.52 24.90
CA VAL A 707 -35.72 -17.84 24.84
C VAL A 707 -36.87 -18.83 24.74
N ASP A 708 -37.20 -19.29 23.52
CA ASP A 708 -37.56 -20.68 23.20
C ASP A 708 -38.13 -20.83 21.77
N ILE A 709 -37.76 -21.94 21.12
CA ILE A 709 -38.27 -22.50 19.85
C ILE A 709 -37.64 -21.94 18.56
N VAL A 710 -36.54 -22.55 18.08
CA VAL A 710 -36.51 -23.15 16.72
C VAL A 710 -35.69 -24.44 16.75
N SER A 711 -36.40 -25.53 16.48
CA SER A 711 -35.94 -26.89 16.38
C SER A 711 -35.21 -27.18 15.05
N LYS A 712 -34.28 -28.14 15.13
CA LYS A 712 -33.68 -28.97 14.07
C LYS A 712 -34.35 -28.87 12.68
N LYS A 713 -33.65 -28.29 11.70
CA LYS A 713 -33.84 -28.61 10.27
C LYS A 713 -32.49 -28.96 9.63
N ARG A 714 -32.29 -30.26 9.34
CA ARG A 714 -31.31 -30.73 8.36
C ARG A 714 -31.71 -30.15 6.99
N ARG A 715 -30.80 -29.41 6.33
CA ARG A 715 -30.99 -28.93 4.95
C ARG A 715 -30.66 -30.07 3.98
N LYS A 716 -31.55 -30.35 3.02
CA LYS A 716 -31.24 -31.18 1.83
C LYS A 716 -30.28 -30.41 0.92
N LEU A 717 -29.31 -31.12 0.34
CA LEU A 717 -28.42 -30.58 -0.70
C LEU A 717 -29.25 -30.19 -1.95
N PRO A 718 -28.98 -29.05 -2.62
CA PRO A 718 -29.62 -28.68 -3.89
C PRO A 718 -29.21 -29.61 -5.05
N ASP A 719 -30.14 -29.89 -5.97
CA ASP A 719 -29.99 -30.80 -7.13
C ASP A 719 -28.83 -30.48 -8.10
N GLY A 720 -28.24 -29.28 -8.02
CA GLY A 720 -27.06 -28.91 -8.80
C GLY A 720 -25.76 -29.53 -8.26
N ILE A 721 -25.67 -29.77 -6.95
CA ILE A 721 -24.48 -30.32 -6.30
C ILE A 721 -24.39 -31.84 -6.52
N SER A 722 -25.52 -32.56 -6.57
CA SER A 722 -25.55 -33.99 -6.89
C SER A 722 -25.00 -34.26 -8.29
N ARG A 723 -25.40 -33.45 -9.27
CA ARG A 723 -24.89 -33.56 -10.65
C ARG A 723 -23.41 -33.19 -10.77
N GLY A 724 -22.94 -32.21 -9.99
CA GLY A 724 -21.51 -31.90 -9.87
C GLY A 724 -20.70 -33.06 -9.27
N MET A 725 -21.23 -33.74 -8.25
CA MET A 725 -20.58 -34.88 -7.61
C MET A 725 -20.56 -36.13 -8.50
N GLU A 726 -21.61 -36.37 -9.30
CA GLU A 726 -21.63 -37.43 -10.33
C GLU A 726 -20.58 -37.19 -11.42
N LEU A 727 -20.43 -35.94 -11.88
CA LEU A 727 -19.40 -35.57 -12.85
C LEU A 727 -17.99 -35.72 -12.27
N LEU A 728 -17.80 -35.36 -11.00
CA LEU A 728 -16.52 -35.52 -10.29
C LEU A 728 -16.16 -37.01 -10.11
N GLN A 729 -17.10 -37.85 -9.69
CA GLN A 729 -16.90 -39.31 -9.58
C GLN A 729 -16.62 -39.96 -10.94
N SER A 730 -17.31 -39.52 -12.00
CA SER A 730 -17.09 -40.01 -13.35
C SER A 730 -15.72 -39.58 -13.89
N GLY A 731 -15.31 -38.34 -13.63
CA GLY A 731 -13.99 -37.82 -13.97
C GLY A 731 -12.87 -38.55 -13.24
N LEU A 732 -13.02 -38.84 -11.94
CA LEU A 732 -12.04 -39.60 -11.16
C LEU A 732 -11.89 -41.04 -11.68
N LYS A 733 -12.99 -41.72 -12.01
CA LYS A 733 -12.93 -43.05 -12.65
C LYS A 733 -12.22 -43.04 -14.00
N LEU A 734 -12.44 -42.01 -14.82
CA LEU A 734 -11.74 -41.85 -16.10
C LEU A 734 -10.24 -41.61 -15.92
N ILE A 735 -9.86 -40.78 -14.93
CA ILE A 735 -8.45 -40.53 -14.59
C ILE A 735 -7.81 -41.81 -14.03
N GLY A 736 -8.49 -42.54 -13.15
CA GLY A 736 -8.01 -43.83 -12.62
C GLY A 736 -7.85 -44.89 -13.71
N GLY A 737 -8.79 -44.97 -14.66
CA GLY A 737 -8.67 -45.85 -15.83
C GLY A 737 -7.52 -45.45 -16.76
N GLY A 738 -7.32 -44.15 -16.99
CA GLY A 738 -6.22 -43.62 -17.81
C GLY A 738 -4.85 -43.85 -17.15
N ILE A 739 -4.74 -43.68 -15.84
CA ILE A 739 -3.54 -44.00 -15.07
C ILE A 739 -3.27 -45.51 -15.11
N SER A 740 -4.29 -46.36 -14.94
CA SER A 740 -4.12 -47.82 -15.03
C SER A 740 -3.66 -48.29 -16.42
N GLN A 741 -4.12 -47.64 -17.49
CA GLN A 741 -3.65 -47.88 -18.87
C GLN A 741 -2.26 -47.30 -19.14
N TRP A 742 -1.81 -46.32 -18.35
CA TRP A 742 -0.50 -45.69 -18.48
C TRP A 742 0.66 -46.67 -18.25
N GLN A 743 0.40 -47.81 -17.59
CA GLN A 743 1.39 -48.88 -17.37
C GLN A 743 1.66 -49.75 -18.62
N GLU A 744 0.76 -49.78 -19.61
CA GLU A 744 0.96 -50.57 -20.84
C GLU A 744 2.04 -49.97 -21.77
N ASN A 745 2.38 -48.69 -21.61
CA ASN A 745 3.43 -48.01 -22.35
C ASN A 745 4.68 -47.84 -21.47
N HIS A 746 5.78 -48.51 -21.84
CA HIS A 746 6.96 -48.75 -21.00
C HIS A 746 7.75 -47.50 -20.50
N PHE A 747 8.05 -47.49 -19.19
CA PHE A 747 8.99 -46.67 -18.34
C PHE A 747 8.63 -45.17 -18.13
N GLU A 748 8.74 -44.55 -16.94
CA GLU A 748 9.73 -44.62 -15.84
C GLU A 748 9.10 -44.49 -14.42
N SER A 749 9.56 -45.32 -13.47
CA SER A 749 9.23 -45.37 -12.01
C SER A 749 7.85 -45.95 -11.59
N PRO A 750 7.78 -47.25 -11.20
CA PRO A 750 6.56 -47.82 -10.61
C PRO A 750 6.17 -47.16 -9.27
N GLU A 751 7.13 -46.57 -8.56
CA GLU A 751 6.89 -45.85 -7.29
C GLU A 751 6.06 -44.57 -7.44
N LEU A 752 6.22 -43.82 -8.55
CA LEU A 752 5.38 -42.65 -8.82
C LEU A 752 3.96 -43.07 -9.19
N HIS A 753 3.83 -44.15 -9.97
CA HIS A 753 2.54 -44.71 -10.36
C HIS A 753 1.74 -45.20 -9.14
N ASP A 754 2.37 -45.95 -8.23
CA ASP A 754 1.75 -46.40 -6.98
C ASP A 754 1.38 -45.21 -6.07
N LYS A 755 2.21 -44.15 -6.03
CA LYS A 755 1.86 -42.90 -5.33
C LYS A 755 0.64 -42.22 -5.94
N PHE A 756 0.57 -42.10 -7.26
CA PHE A 756 -0.57 -41.49 -7.94
C PHE A 756 -1.85 -42.29 -7.72
N LEU A 757 -1.80 -43.63 -7.80
CA LEU A 757 -2.94 -44.48 -7.49
C LEU A 757 -3.36 -44.35 -6.01
N SER A 758 -2.41 -44.27 -5.08
CA SER A 758 -2.72 -44.09 -3.66
C SER A 758 -3.39 -42.73 -3.38
N HIS A 759 -2.93 -41.66 -4.03
CA HIS A 759 -3.51 -40.32 -3.89
C HIS A 759 -4.88 -40.24 -4.56
N LEU A 760 -5.06 -40.90 -5.71
CA LEU A 760 -6.34 -40.98 -6.39
C LEU A 760 -7.37 -41.78 -5.57
N SER A 761 -6.96 -42.91 -4.98
CA SER A 761 -7.80 -43.72 -4.09
C SER A 761 -8.20 -42.95 -2.82
N CYS A 762 -7.28 -42.20 -2.20
CA CYS A 762 -7.63 -41.29 -1.11
C CYS A 762 -8.64 -40.22 -1.53
N LEU A 763 -8.51 -39.68 -2.74
CA LEU A 763 -9.42 -38.68 -3.27
C LEU A 763 -10.81 -39.28 -3.59
N GLU A 764 -10.85 -40.51 -4.14
CA GLU A 764 -12.07 -41.28 -4.35
C GLU A 764 -12.77 -41.61 -3.03
N ASP A 765 -12.03 -41.95 -1.97
CA ASP A 765 -12.57 -42.22 -0.64
C ASP A 765 -13.17 -40.95 0.00
N VAL A 766 -12.49 -39.80 -0.11
CA VAL A 766 -13.01 -38.52 0.39
C VAL A 766 -14.26 -38.10 -0.37
N VAL A 767 -14.28 -38.26 -1.69
CA VAL A 767 -15.46 -37.95 -2.52
C VAL A 767 -16.61 -38.92 -2.24
N SER A 768 -16.32 -40.20 -1.99
CA SER A 768 -17.30 -41.23 -1.59
C SER A 768 -17.86 -40.97 -0.18
N HIS A 769 -17.03 -40.51 0.76
CA HIS A 769 -17.45 -40.11 2.10
C HIS A 769 -18.36 -38.87 2.04
N LEU A 770 -18.03 -37.88 1.20
CA LEU A 770 -18.86 -36.69 0.98
C LEU A 770 -20.20 -37.01 0.32
N THR A 771 -20.25 -38.01 -0.57
CA THR A 771 -21.52 -38.52 -1.13
C THR A 771 -22.30 -39.38 -0.14
N GLY A 772 -21.64 -40.17 0.71
CA GLY A 772 -22.27 -40.94 1.78
C GLY A 772 -22.90 -40.07 2.88
N LEU A 773 -22.33 -38.90 3.16
CA LEU A 773 -22.93 -37.88 4.03
C LEU A 773 -24.20 -37.25 3.44
N ALA A 774 -24.39 -37.31 2.12
CA ALA A 774 -25.55 -36.80 1.40
C ALA A 774 -26.62 -37.90 1.11
N GLY A 775 -26.27 -39.18 1.21
CA GLY A 775 -27.10 -40.33 0.80
C GLY A 775 -27.68 -41.20 1.92
N ASN A 776 -27.53 -40.83 3.20
CA ASN A 776 -28.24 -41.52 4.27
C ASN A 776 -29.58 -40.81 4.54
N ASP A 777 -30.65 -41.40 4.00
CA ASP A 777 -32.06 -41.06 4.24
C ASP A 777 -32.43 -40.95 5.73
#